data_AF-A0A956JP47-F1
#
_entry.id   AF-A0A956JP47-F1
#
_cell.length_a   1.000
_cell.length_b   1.000
_cell.length_c   1.000
_cell.angle_alpha   90.00
_cell.angle_beta   90.00
_cell.angle_gamma   90.00
#
_symmetry.space_group_name_H-M   'P 1'
#
loop_
_entity.id
_entity.type
_entity.pdbx_description
1 polymer ?
#
loop_
_entity_poly.entity_id
_entity_poly.type
_entity_poly.pdbx_seq_one_letter_code
_entity_poly.pdbx_strand_id
1 'polypeptide(L)'
;MVRSTARGVTIAALLLCASFHATEAQAQTQAVKPNILLLFDTSGSMIWPVCYSSYSAINGDNSVECPGSDVSCANCNTLGCGNGIGDDTRLYKVKSGMYNVVSAFGEVRFALARFRNVKANFTCNASSNSRAGGWAGQSCGSSSVGTGGNQADILVPFADDNASEILSWMNNRSDYPNPGNSGAPPNGANCNLCPDCGTGCDKELRGVSSTPLAGSLYDVRVNFFNGTTGVIANDTKASCRPYKVILLTDGQDNCPGNPVTEAGNLFTNAAKSIPVHVIGFGDSSLKPGLDAIANAGGTNQAIIVDNEVSLALAMANIISESLLTERCNNADDDCNGQCDEPFPEVAVTNPACSNQHAAQTCTVGVGICQRTGQYVCKADGSGSECNVTPGPPNPGGEICGNNLDDDCDGQVDEGCVPCVPQPEICNGRDDNCNGQVDEGYVSVPCGSNIGECTQGTTACVNGQVVCNGGTNPTTETCDNRDNNCDSIVDQFSRSCYPAASGCNVNTGVCQGVCQVGQQTCIAGAWGQCLNFVGPTPEVCNGLDDNCDGQVDEGVSNTCTNYATCTQYTTCSQCPTRPVEICDGIDNDCDGQVDNNALQVGTPCGVATGECRRGTFACVNGALVCQGQTGPSNETCDGLDNDCDGTIDNNIPGLGQACGSSTGICRPGTNACVGGQTVCLGAVQPQTEVCDGLDNNCDGQVDNGIASVPCGSSVGACRPGNTACVNGQTVCQGAVGPSAEICDGIDNDCNGLVDDNPTDVGAACGSAVGECKQGVTQCVAGQKVCTGAVGPKPEVCDGKDNDCDGQIDNGIANVGNTCGSDVGECKKGTLACVNVPGSGYALICQGSVGPKPETCNGLDDNCDGQVDETFPEQGQTCSKNVGECKGGNYACEAGKLVCKGGTTPQPEICDGLDNDCNGAIDDGLCYDG
;
A
#
# COMPACT_ATOMS: atom_id res chain seq x y z
N MET A 1 -25.57 3.61 23.33
CA MET A 1 -26.72 4.44 23.78
C MET A 1 -26.10 5.48 24.70
N VAL A 2 -26.07 6.80 24.49
CA VAL A 2 -27.01 7.85 24.02
C VAL A 2 -26.15 8.98 23.37
N ARG A 3 -26.21 9.26 22.05
CA ARG A 3 -26.93 10.32 21.29
C ARG A 3 -26.74 11.81 21.70
N SER A 4 -26.14 12.57 20.75
CA SER A 4 -26.42 13.99 20.35
C SER A 4 -25.90 15.10 21.29
N THR A 5 -25.24 16.20 20.90
CA THR A 5 -25.29 17.07 19.70
C THR A 5 -23.96 17.86 19.52
N ALA A 6 -23.31 17.76 18.37
CA ALA A 6 -22.44 18.82 17.82
C ALA A 6 -22.44 18.66 16.30
N ARG A 7 -23.42 19.26 15.64
CA ARG A 7 -23.45 19.41 14.18
C ARG A 7 -22.87 20.78 13.86
N GLY A 8 -21.78 20.79 13.10
CA GLY A 8 -21.34 21.98 12.37
C GLY A 8 -19.87 22.33 12.53
N VAL A 9 -18.94 21.43 12.19
CA VAL A 9 -17.68 21.72 11.48
C VAL A 9 -17.18 20.38 10.92
N THR A 10 -17.66 19.97 9.74
CA THR A 10 -17.16 18.72 9.10
C THR A 10 -17.13 18.84 7.57
N ILE A 11 -16.64 19.96 7.05
CA ILE A 11 -16.42 20.11 5.60
C ILE A 11 -15.01 20.66 5.27
N ALA A 12 -14.35 21.42 6.13
CA ALA A 12 -12.99 21.93 5.86
C ALA A 12 -11.87 20.89 6.09
N ALA A 13 -12.07 19.91 6.98
CA ALA A 13 -11.07 18.87 7.27
C ALA A 13 -11.12 17.68 6.29
N LEU A 14 -12.19 17.51 5.49
CA LEU A 14 -12.31 16.42 4.52
C LEU A 14 -11.75 16.76 3.12
N LEU A 15 -11.60 18.05 2.80
CA LEU A 15 -11.17 18.49 1.46
C LEU A 15 -9.64 18.59 1.28
N LEU A 16 -8.86 18.40 2.34
CA LEU A 16 -7.38 18.32 2.27
C LEU A 16 -6.84 16.88 2.28
N CYS A 17 -7.68 15.86 2.49
CA CYS A 17 -7.29 14.44 2.34
C CYS A 17 -7.57 13.85 0.95
N ALA A 18 -8.18 14.60 0.01
CA ALA A 18 -8.67 14.03 -1.25
C ALA A 18 -7.77 14.28 -2.49
N SER A 19 -6.66 15.02 -2.36
CA SER A 19 -5.76 15.32 -3.48
C SER A 19 -4.32 14.81 -3.33
N PHE A 20 -4.05 13.99 -2.31
CA PHE A 20 -2.85 13.16 -2.25
C PHE A 20 -3.24 11.70 -2.16
N HIS A 21 -3.32 11.02 -3.31
CA HIS A 21 -3.04 9.59 -3.35
C HIS A 21 -1.51 9.44 -3.25
N ALA A 22 -0.95 9.74 -2.08
CA ALA A 22 0.30 9.14 -1.67
C ALA A 22 -0.07 7.75 -1.16
N THR A 23 0.48 6.73 -1.81
CA THR A 23 0.57 5.37 -1.28
C THR A 23 0.87 5.40 0.21
N GLU A 24 0.23 4.52 0.97
CA GLU A 24 0.44 4.30 2.41
C GLU A 24 1.94 4.04 2.73
N ALA A 25 2.73 5.11 2.81
CA ALA A 25 4.05 5.11 3.40
C ALA A 25 3.85 5.51 4.87
N GLN A 26 3.83 4.49 5.71
CA GLN A 26 4.16 4.48 7.14
C GLN A 26 4.12 5.86 7.83
N ALA A 27 3.09 6.08 8.66
CA ALA A 27 3.15 7.07 9.72
C ALA A 27 4.23 6.63 10.74
N GLN A 28 5.50 6.87 10.41
CA GLN A 28 6.61 6.78 11.36
C GLN A 28 6.50 7.95 12.33
N THR A 29 6.50 7.64 13.62
CA THR A 29 6.63 8.63 14.68
C THR A 29 7.88 9.46 14.47
N GLN A 30 7.72 10.75 14.15
CA GLN A 30 8.83 11.68 13.94
C GLN A 30 9.72 11.72 15.19
N ALA A 31 10.96 11.23 15.09
CA ALA A 31 11.86 11.12 16.23
C ALA A 31 12.40 12.49 16.72
N VAL A 32 12.44 13.51 15.85
CA VAL A 32 12.91 14.86 16.17
C VAL A 32 11.93 15.92 15.64
N LYS A 33 11.15 16.50 16.55
CA LYS A 33 10.22 17.59 16.26
C LYS A 33 10.96 18.88 15.85
N PRO A 34 10.51 19.63 14.82
CA PRO A 34 11.04 20.95 14.48
C PRO A 34 10.74 21.99 15.57
N ASN A 35 11.59 23.01 15.69
CA ASN A 35 11.42 24.11 16.64
C ASN A 35 10.88 25.36 15.92
N ILE A 36 9.68 25.80 16.29
CA ILE A 36 9.04 27.00 15.71
C ILE A 36 8.79 28.05 16.80
N LEU A 37 9.50 29.17 16.74
CA LEU A 37 9.24 30.32 17.62
C LEU A 37 8.12 31.17 17.02
N LEU A 38 7.04 31.31 17.78
CA LEU A 38 5.96 32.24 17.53
C LEU A 38 6.33 33.60 18.13
N LEU A 39 6.66 34.58 17.27
CA LEU A 39 6.93 35.96 17.69
C LEU A 39 5.71 36.82 17.39
N PHE A 40 4.93 37.10 18.43
CA PHE A 40 3.66 37.80 18.29
C PHE A 40 3.82 39.29 18.50
N ASP A 41 3.35 40.03 17.50
CA ASP A 41 3.06 41.44 17.63
C ASP A 41 1.94 41.62 18.64
N THR A 42 2.34 42.20 19.77
CA THR A 42 1.45 42.60 20.85
C THR A 42 1.43 44.12 20.93
N SER A 43 1.61 44.81 19.80
CA SER A 43 1.56 46.25 19.76
C SER A 43 0.12 46.79 19.84
N GLY A 44 0.00 48.09 20.06
CA GLY A 44 -1.27 48.79 20.17
C GLY A 44 -2.14 48.78 18.91
N SER A 45 -1.55 48.55 17.73
CA SER A 45 -2.28 48.47 16.46
C SER A 45 -2.93 47.10 16.24
N MET A 46 -2.53 46.08 17.02
CA MET A 46 -3.10 44.74 16.94
C MET A 46 -4.46 44.61 17.63
N ILE A 47 -4.85 45.56 18.49
CA ILE A 47 -6.20 45.60 19.09
C ILE A 47 -7.24 46.29 18.21
N TRP A 48 -6.85 46.71 17.00
CA TRP A 48 -7.77 47.30 16.01
C TRP A 48 -8.42 46.22 15.15
N PRO A 49 -9.61 46.50 14.60
CA PRO A 49 -10.21 45.66 13.56
C PRO A 49 -9.31 45.52 12.32
N VAL A 50 -9.43 44.38 11.63
CA VAL A 50 -8.64 44.10 10.40
C VAL A 50 -8.86 45.17 9.32
N CYS A 51 -10.10 45.61 9.14
CA CYS A 51 -10.58 46.50 8.07
C CYS A 51 -10.63 47.99 8.43
N TYR A 52 -10.37 48.37 9.69
CA TYR A 52 -10.55 49.75 10.15
C TYR A 52 -9.38 50.20 11.04
N SER A 53 -8.63 51.22 10.60
CA SER A 53 -7.41 51.70 11.26
C SER A 53 -7.59 53.04 11.99
N SER A 54 -8.83 53.47 12.25
CA SER A 54 -9.10 54.75 12.89
C SER A 54 -9.61 54.61 14.33
N TYR A 55 -9.13 55.53 15.16
CA TYR A 55 -9.23 55.60 16.62
C TYR A 55 -10.67 55.78 17.14
N SER A 56 -11.55 54.81 16.98
CA SER A 56 -12.88 54.82 17.58
C SER A 56 -13.08 53.62 18.52
N ALA A 57 -14.08 53.69 19.38
CA ALA A 57 -14.28 52.89 20.62
C ALA A 57 -14.55 51.37 20.43
N ILE A 58 -14.00 50.77 19.37
CA ILE A 58 -14.26 49.39 18.90
C ILE A 58 -13.06 48.46 19.21
N ASN A 59 -12.04 48.97 19.90
CA ASN A 59 -10.78 48.25 20.15
C ASN A 59 -10.90 47.28 21.34
N GLY A 60 -10.28 46.11 21.21
CA GLY A 60 -10.26 45.09 22.26
C GLY A 60 -9.24 43.98 22.01
N ASP A 61 -8.91 43.25 23.07
CA ASP A 61 -8.10 42.02 23.01
C ASP A 61 -8.95 40.75 23.16
N ASN A 62 -10.28 40.93 23.22
CA ASN A 62 -11.32 39.92 23.43
C ASN A 62 -11.22 39.14 24.75
N SER A 63 -10.47 39.68 25.72
CA SER A 63 -10.56 39.22 27.11
C SER A 63 -11.87 39.71 27.75
N VAL A 64 -12.31 39.06 28.83
CA VAL A 64 -13.51 39.48 29.59
C VAL A 64 -13.44 40.95 30.01
N GLU A 65 -12.23 41.45 30.29
CA GLU A 65 -11.98 42.82 30.71
C GLU A 65 -11.88 43.80 29.53
N CYS A 66 -11.54 43.29 28.33
CA CYS A 66 -11.45 44.06 27.10
C CYS A 66 -12.05 43.37 25.86
N PRO A 67 -13.38 43.14 25.85
CA PRO A 67 -14.04 42.30 24.86
C PRO A 67 -14.04 42.89 23.44
N GLY A 68 -13.72 44.17 23.26
CA GLY A 68 -13.82 44.83 21.95
C GLY A 68 -15.27 45.16 21.60
N SER A 69 -15.54 45.40 20.32
CA SER A 69 -16.90 45.62 19.81
C SER A 69 -17.06 45.03 18.43
N ASP A 70 -18.28 44.59 18.14
CA ASP A 70 -18.67 44.05 16.84
C ASP A 70 -18.67 45.16 15.79
N VAL A 71 -17.91 44.95 14.71
CA VAL A 71 -17.76 45.89 13.60
C VAL A 71 -18.80 45.55 12.54
N SER A 72 -19.63 46.52 12.15
CA SER A 72 -20.58 46.34 11.05
C SER A 72 -19.92 45.89 9.75
N CYS A 73 -20.54 44.93 9.05
CA CYS A 73 -20.11 44.46 7.73
C CYS A 73 -20.10 45.55 6.64
N ALA A 74 -20.80 46.67 6.84
CA ALA A 74 -20.70 47.82 5.94
C ALA A 74 -19.30 48.46 5.96
N ASN A 75 -18.56 48.29 7.05
CA ASN A 75 -17.20 48.78 7.24
C ASN A 75 -16.13 47.68 7.10
N CYS A 76 -16.53 46.40 7.13
CA CYS A 76 -15.66 45.23 7.11
C CYS A 76 -16.21 44.17 6.14
N ASN A 77 -15.60 43.98 4.97
CA ASN A 77 -16.03 42.95 4.00
C ASN A 77 -15.46 41.54 4.32
N THR A 78 -15.44 41.15 5.60
CA THR A 78 -14.81 39.89 6.06
C THR A 78 -15.82 39.00 6.79
N LEU A 79 -15.66 37.67 6.74
CA LEU A 79 -16.45 36.77 7.59
C LEU A 79 -16.29 37.14 9.08
N GLY A 80 -17.40 37.17 9.81
CA GLY A 80 -17.44 37.42 11.26
C GLY A 80 -17.90 38.81 11.68
N CYS A 81 -17.95 39.78 10.77
CA CYS A 81 -18.48 41.12 11.07
C CYS A 81 -19.98 41.10 11.38
N GLY A 82 -20.46 42.04 12.20
CA GLY A 82 -21.88 42.33 12.42
C GLY A 82 -22.67 41.19 13.07
N ASN A 83 -22.00 40.28 13.77
CA ASN A 83 -22.59 39.07 14.38
C ASN A 83 -23.04 39.28 15.84
N GLY A 84 -22.87 40.50 16.39
CA GLY A 84 -23.13 40.87 17.78
C GLY A 84 -22.01 40.54 18.77
N ILE A 85 -20.86 40.05 18.32
CA ILE A 85 -19.72 39.58 19.13
C ILE A 85 -18.49 40.45 18.81
N GLY A 86 -17.71 40.85 19.83
CA GLY A 86 -16.55 41.74 19.70
C GLY A 86 -15.29 41.11 19.09
N ASP A 87 -15.43 40.24 18.10
CA ASP A 87 -14.42 39.27 17.68
C ASP A 87 -13.68 39.67 16.37
N ASP A 88 -13.71 40.96 16.06
CA ASP A 88 -13.17 41.52 14.80
C ASP A 88 -11.72 42.00 14.86
N THR A 89 -11.09 42.01 16.04
CA THR A 89 -9.74 42.56 16.20
C THR A 89 -8.65 41.61 15.71
N ARG A 90 -7.53 42.17 15.23
CA ARG A 90 -6.40 41.36 14.72
C ARG A 90 -5.87 40.43 15.81
N LEU A 91 -5.71 40.92 17.03
CA LEU A 91 -5.20 40.15 18.17
C LEU A 91 -6.14 39.00 18.55
N TYR A 92 -7.46 39.19 18.48
CA TYR A 92 -8.39 38.08 18.68
C TYR A 92 -8.25 37.00 17.60
N LYS A 93 -8.26 37.41 16.33
CA LYS A 93 -8.14 36.47 15.20
C LYS A 93 -6.81 35.69 15.25
N VAL A 94 -5.73 36.35 15.69
CA VAL A 94 -4.46 35.71 16.02
C VAL A 94 -4.64 34.68 17.13
N LYS A 95 -5.14 35.06 18.31
CA LYS A 95 -5.32 34.13 19.45
C LYS A 95 -6.18 32.92 19.06
N SER A 96 -7.32 33.14 18.42
CA SER A 96 -8.27 32.10 18.03
C SER A 96 -7.67 31.15 16.97
N GLY A 97 -7.08 31.70 15.91
CA GLY A 97 -6.42 30.90 14.88
C GLY A 97 -5.22 30.11 15.42
N MET A 98 -4.43 30.72 16.31
CA MET A 98 -3.27 30.11 16.93
C MET A 98 -3.64 29.06 17.98
N TYR A 99 -4.74 29.26 18.70
CA TYR A 99 -5.28 28.26 19.61
C TYR A 99 -5.56 26.95 18.86
N ASN A 100 -6.24 27.04 17.72
CA ASN A 100 -6.53 25.89 16.88
C ASN A 100 -5.24 25.22 16.35
N VAL A 101 -4.28 26.00 15.87
CA VAL A 101 -3.00 25.47 15.35
C VAL A 101 -2.19 24.77 16.44
N VAL A 102 -1.94 25.42 17.58
CA VAL A 102 -1.13 24.83 18.66
C VAL A 102 -1.82 23.61 19.27
N SER A 103 -3.16 23.59 19.32
CA SER A 103 -3.91 22.41 19.78
C SER A 103 -3.90 21.24 18.80
N ALA A 104 -3.67 21.49 17.51
CA ALA A 104 -3.77 20.48 16.45
C ALA A 104 -2.42 19.84 16.06
N PHE A 105 -1.30 20.56 16.19
CA PHE A 105 0.01 20.10 15.73
C PHE A 105 0.92 19.71 16.91
N GLY A 106 0.82 18.45 17.35
CA GLY A 106 1.68 17.87 18.39
C GLY A 106 3.07 17.48 17.90
N GLU A 107 3.29 17.49 16.59
CA GLU A 107 4.53 17.09 15.90
C GLU A 107 5.58 18.21 15.91
N VAL A 108 5.24 19.42 16.38
CA VAL A 108 6.14 20.59 16.45
C VAL A 108 6.37 21.01 17.89
N ARG A 109 7.58 21.49 18.19
CA ARG A 109 7.85 22.21 19.45
C ARG A 109 7.67 23.69 19.23
N PHE A 110 6.65 24.27 19.84
CA PHE A 110 6.43 25.71 19.82
C PHE A 110 7.17 26.40 20.96
N ALA A 111 7.61 27.62 20.70
CA ALA A 111 7.94 28.59 21.74
C ALA A 111 7.11 29.84 21.48
N LEU A 112 6.76 30.58 22.54
CA LEU A 112 5.98 31.80 22.43
C LEU A 112 6.82 32.99 22.92
N ALA A 113 6.93 34.00 22.06
CA ALA A 113 7.50 35.29 22.38
C ALA A 113 6.52 36.41 22.01
N ARG A 114 6.61 37.51 22.75
CA ARG A 114 5.87 38.74 22.47
C ARG A 114 6.80 39.95 22.50
N PHE A 115 6.30 41.11 22.12
CA PHE A 115 7.02 42.37 22.34
C PHE A 115 7.07 42.71 23.84
N ARG A 116 8.18 43.32 24.28
CA ARG A 116 8.43 43.55 25.69
C ARG A 116 7.55 44.66 26.27
N ASN A 117 6.89 44.33 27.39
CA ASN A 117 5.89 45.20 28.04
C ASN A 117 6.46 45.95 29.25
N VAL A 118 7.61 46.64 29.11
CA VAL A 118 8.28 47.32 30.23
C VAL A 118 8.55 48.79 29.94
N LYS A 119 8.51 49.63 30.98
CA LYS A 119 8.88 51.04 30.96
C LYS A 119 10.41 51.22 30.81
N ALA A 120 10.96 50.88 29.65
CA ALA A 120 12.36 51.14 29.36
C ALA A 120 12.55 52.62 28.99
N ASN A 121 13.75 53.18 29.22
CA ASN A 121 14.19 54.51 28.77
C ASN A 121 14.31 54.62 27.22
N PHE A 122 13.55 53.80 26.50
CA PHE A 122 13.52 53.71 25.05
C PHE A 122 12.31 54.48 24.52
N THR A 123 12.51 55.26 23.46
CA THR A 123 11.46 56.06 22.83
C THR A 123 11.36 55.66 21.36
N CYS A 124 10.27 54.97 21.00
CA CYS A 124 9.85 54.84 19.60
C CYS A 124 9.43 56.22 19.09
N ASN A 125 9.61 56.52 17.81
CA ASN A 125 9.30 57.84 17.28
C ASN A 125 7.77 58.02 17.29
N ALA A 126 7.27 58.86 18.20
CA ALA A 126 5.85 59.12 18.38
C ALA A 126 5.31 59.96 17.21
N SER A 127 5.12 59.31 16.06
CA SER A 127 4.16 59.80 15.07
C SER A 127 2.77 59.44 15.59
N SER A 128 1.96 60.49 15.72
CA SER A 128 0.66 60.70 16.37
C SER A 128 -0.47 59.64 16.33
N ASN A 129 -0.26 58.41 15.86
CA ASN A 129 -1.26 57.34 15.87
C ASN A 129 -0.93 56.12 16.75
N SER A 130 0.22 56.10 17.43
CA SER A 130 0.66 55.02 18.35
C SER A 130 -0.04 55.04 19.73
N ARG A 131 -1.23 55.65 19.84
CA ARG A 131 -1.93 55.91 21.11
C ARG A 131 -3.02 54.89 21.47
N ALA A 132 -3.00 53.67 20.95
CA ALA A 132 -3.98 52.66 21.34
C ALA A 132 -3.33 51.53 22.12
N GLY A 133 -4.00 51.06 23.17
CA GLY A 133 -3.70 49.82 23.86
C GLY A 133 -2.76 49.96 25.05
N GLY A 134 -3.36 50.08 26.22
CA GLY A 134 -2.74 49.90 27.52
C GLY A 134 -3.86 49.96 28.54
N TRP A 135 -3.87 49.08 29.53
CA TRP A 135 -4.89 49.11 30.57
C TRP A 135 -4.72 50.40 31.40
N ALA A 136 -5.56 51.40 31.17
CA ALA A 136 -5.82 52.47 32.13
C ALA A 136 -7.14 52.10 32.80
N GLY A 137 -7.06 51.73 34.08
CA GLY A 137 -8.18 51.18 34.82
C GLY A 137 -9.54 51.74 34.43
N GLN A 138 -10.45 50.81 34.10
CA GLN A 138 -11.87 50.98 33.77
C GLN A 138 -12.26 51.17 32.30
N SER A 139 -11.37 51.15 31.30
CA SER A 139 -11.78 51.03 29.88
C SER A 139 -10.66 50.60 28.93
N CYS A 140 -11.02 49.95 27.81
CA CYS A 140 -10.14 49.63 26.68
C CYS A 140 -9.85 50.89 25.85
N GLY A 141 -9.34 51.92 26.53
CA GLY A 141 -9.07 53.24 26.00
C GLY A 141 -7.61 53.62 26.22
N SER A 142 -7.16 54.61 25.46
CA SER A 142 -5.79 55.11 25.42
C SER A 142 -5.19 55.39 26.82
N SER A 143 -4.46 54.42 27.34
CA SER A 143 -3.55 54.64 28.46
C SER A 143 -2.23 55.18 27.92
N SER A 144 -1.80 56.33 28.43
CA SER A 144 -0.44 56.85 28.25
C SER A 144 0.61 56.08 29.08
N VAL A 145 0.23 54.94 29.66
CA VAL A 145 1.06 54.20 30.61
C VAL A 145 1.76 53.03 29.91
N GLY A 146 2.92 53.32 29.34
CA GLY A 146 3.92 52.33 28.96
C GLY A 146 4.66 52.71 27.68
N THR A 147 5.86 53.28 27.81
CA THR A 147 6.81 53.24 26.70
C THR A 147 7.16 51.77 26.49
N GLY A 148 6.74 51.17 25.36
CA GLY A 148 7.10 49.78 25.05
C GLY A 148 8.63 49.59 25.03
N GLY A 149 9.09 48.38 25.35
CA GLY A 149 10.51 48.02 25.25
C GLY A 149 10.95 47.86 23.79
N ASN A 150 12.25 47.87 23.52
CA ASN A 150 12.83 47.62 22.19
C ASN A 150 13.26 46.15 22.00
N GLN A 151 12.62 45.21 22.68
CA GLN A 151 13.03 43.81 22.78
C GLN A 151 11.82 42.90 22.78
N ALA A 152 12.06 41.60 22.74
CA ALA A 152 11.04 40.58 22.97
C ALA A 152 11.08 40.09 24.44
N ASP A 153 9.95 39.53 24.89
CA ASP A 153 9.88 38.67 26.07
C ASP A 153 9.58 37.24 25.59
N ILE A 154 10.42 36.28 25.97
CA ILE A 154 10.12 34.86 25.79
C ILE A 154 9.17 34.45 26.92
N LEU A 155 7.95 34.09 26.56
CA LEU A 155 6.90 33.70 27.51
C LEU A 155 6.92 32.20 27.78
N VAL A 156 7.14 31.40 26.74
CA VAL A 156 7.20 29.94 26.82
C VAL A 156 8.38 29.45 25.98
N PRO A 157 9.37 28.75 26.57
CA PRO A 157 10.48 28.17 25.84
C PRO A 157 10.08 26.89 25.10
N PHE A 158 10.92 26.39 24.19
CA PHE A 158 10.68 25.10 23.52
C PHE A 158 10.64 23.94 24.51
N ALA A 159 9.56 23.17 24.52
CA ALA A 159 9.47 21.87 25.20
C ALA A 159 8.60 20.91 24.37
N ASP A 160 8.65 19.61 24.68
CA ASP A 160 7.88 18.60 23.95
C ASP A 160 6.38 18.65 24.31
N ASP A 161 6.05 19.12 25.53
CA ASP A 161 4.70 19.18 26.10
C ASP A 161 4.37 20.55 26.73
N ASN A 162 4.50 21.64 25.96
CA ASN A 162 4.17 23.00 26.42
C ASN A 162 2.92 23.62 25.76
N ALA A 163 2.17 22.83 24.97
CA ALA A 163 0.99 23.34 24.27
C ALA A 163 -0.02 23.95 25.25
N SER A 164 -0.31 23.30 26.38
CA SER A 164 -1.20 23.82 27.42
C SER A 164 -0.73 25.16 28.00
N GLU A 165 0.58 25.34 28.17
CA GLU A 165 1.17 26.59 28.65
C GLU A 165 1.05 27.71 27.60
N ILE A 166 1.32 27.42 26.32
CA ILE A 166 1.13 28.37 25.22
C ILE A 166 -0.34 28.77 25.09
N LEU A 167 -1.26 27.80 25.15
CA LEU A 167 -2.70 28.02 25.07
C LEU A 167 -3.22 28.81 26.27
N SER A 168 -2.56 28.74 27.44
CA SER A 168 -2.94 29.54 28.60
C SER A 168 -2.81 31.05 28.35
N TRP A 169 -1.88 31.48 27.49
CA TRP A 169 -1.69 32.88 27.08
C TRP A 169 -2.70 33.39 26.03
N MET A 170 -3.52 32.50 25.46
CA MET A 170 -4.46 32.79 24.36
C MET A 170 -5.89 32.34 24.67
N ASN A 171 -6.24 32.23 25.94
CA ASN A 171 -7.51 31.64 26.39
C ASN A 171 -8.64 32.67 26.58
N ASN A 172 -8.38 33.96 26.29
CA ASN A 172 -9.33 35.06 26.45
C ASN A 172 -9.82 35.26 27.90
N ARG A 173 -9.06 34.78 28.91
CA ARG A 173 -9.40 34.91 30.33
C ARG A 173 -8.27 35.57 31.08
N SER A 174 -8.60 36.53 31.96
CA SER A 174 -7.65 36.95 32.98
C SER A 174 -7.58 35.92 34.09
N ASP A 175 -6.40 35.37 34.30
CA ASP A 175 -6.03 34.52 35.44
C ASP A 175 -5.39 35.33 36.56
N TYR A 176 -5.56 36.66 36.54
CA TYR A 176 -5.16 37.56 37.61
C TYR A 176 -6.13 37.48 38.81
N PRO A 177 -5.69 37.02 39.99
CA PRO A 177 -6.51 37.07 41.18
C PRO A 177 -6.44 38.48 41.79
N ASN A 178 -7.51 39.27 41.76
CA ASN A 178 -7.63 40.35 42.74
C ASN A 178 -9.06 40.56 43.28
N PRO A 179 -9.25 40.57 44.62
CA PRO A 179 -10.53 40.78 45.24
C PRO A 179 -10.79 42.28 45.41
N GLY A 180 -11.93 42.75 44.92
CA GLY A 180 -12.45 44.07 45.26
C GLY A 180 -12.18 45.14 44.21
N ASN A 181 -13.28 45.76 43.78
CA ASN A 181 -13.36 46.92 42.91
C ASN A 181 -12.37 48.04 43.31
N SER A 182 -11.17 48.08 42.70
CA SER A 182 -10.37 49.27 42.34
C SER A 182 -8.86 48.96 42.26
N GLY A 183 -8.37 48.25 41.25
CA GLY A 183 -6.92 48.08 41.16
C GLY A 183 -6.44 47.42 39.88
N ALA A 184 -5.49 48.06 39.23
CA ALA A 184 -4.73 47.52 38.11
C ALA A 184 -4.11 46.16 38.40
N PRO A 185 -4.00 45.25 37.40
CA PRO A 185 -2.83 44.39 37.38
C PRO A 185 -1.63 45.33 37.52
N PRO A 186 -0.65 45.04 38.40
CA PRO A 186 0.45 45.96 38.65
C PRO A 186 1.02 46.39 37.30
N ASN A 187 1.04 47.71 37.06
CA ASN A 187 1.75 48.31 35.92
C ASN A 187 2.98 47.45 35.63
N GLY A 188 3.23 47.08 34.37
CA GLY A 188 4.22 46.07 33.92
C GLY A 188 5.66 46.16 34.46
N ALA A 189 5.93 47.02 35.45
CA ALA A 189 7.02 46.93 36.40
C ALA A 189 6.99 45.71 37.34
N ASN A 190 5.84 45.08 37.67
CA ASN A 190 5.78 43.96 38.64
C ASN A 190 5.45 42.57 38.06
N CYS A 191 5.09 42.46 36.78
CA CYS A 191 5.19 41.19 36.05
C CYS A 191 6.64 40.96 35.55
N ASN A 192 7.59 41.75 36.05
CA ASN A 192 8.97 41.86 35.56
C ASN A 192 9.99 41.25 36.53
N LEU A 193 9.55 40.41 37.47
CA LEU A 193 10.40 39.70 38.43
C LEU A 193 9.89 38.27 38.70
N CYS A 194 9.57 37.49 37.67
CA CYS A 194 9.58 36.04 37.84
C CYS A 194 10.16 35.33 36.62
N PRO A 195 11.38 34.82 36.74
CA PRO A 195 11.86 33.69 35.95
C PRO A 195 11.05 32.40 36.21
N ASP A 196 10.19 32.38 37.24
CA ASP A 196 9.34 31.25 37.64
C ASP A 196 7.89 31.74 37.84
N CYS A 197 7.03 31.66 36.83
CA CYS A 197 5.61 32.04 36.94
C CYS A 197 4.79 31.00 37.72
N GLY A 198 4.90 31.05 39.05
CA GLY A 198 3.92 30.52 39.99
C GLY A 198 2.64 31.38 40.07
N THR A 199 1.61 30.82 40.70
CA THR A 199 0.24 31.33 40.87
C THR A 199 0.13 32.84 41.18
N GLY A 200 -0.24 33.68 40.20
CA GLY A 200 -0.58 35.09 40.45
C GLY A 200 -0.32 36.12 39.33
N CYS A 201 0.24 35.74 38.18
CA CYS A 201 0.41 36.64 37.02
C CYS A 201 -0.72 36.45 36.01
N ASP A 202 -1.09 37.54 35.32
CA ASP A 202 -2.05 37.53 34.21
C ASP A 202 -1.39 36.93 32.95
N LYS A 203 -1.57 35.64 32.69
CA LYS A 203 -1.23 34.91 31.46
C LYS A 203 -2.30 35.17 30.39
N GLU A 204 -2.37 36.39 29.92
CA GLU A 204 -3.17 36.74 28.74
C GLU A 204 -2.36 37.67 27.82
N LEU A 205 -2.37 37.41 26.51
CA LEU A 205 -1.72 38.30 25.54
C LEU A 205 -2.52 39.60 25.38
N ARG A 206 -1.85 40.74 25.54
CA ARG A 206 -2.48 42.07 25.49
C ARG A 206 -1.72 42.98 24.54
N GLY A 207 -2.46 43.76 23.76
CA GLY A 207 -1.88 44.78 22.88
C GLY A 207 -1.41 46.00 23.67
N VAL A 208 -0.16 46.41 23.47
CA VAL A 208 0.48 47.55 24.12
C VAL A 208 1.16 48.48 23.11
N SER A 209 0.92 49.78 23.20
CA SER A 209 1.60 50.87 22.46
C SER A 209 2.47 50.49 21.23
N SER A 210 3.80 50.43 21.37
CA SER A 210 4.76 50.49 20.26
C SER A 210 5.02 49.16 19.56
N THR A 211 5.59 49.20 18.35
CA THR A 211 5.79 48.04 17.47
C THR A 211 7.29 47.85 17.17
N PRO A 212 8.09 47.30 18.12
CA PRO A 212 9.55 47.19 18.00
C PRO A 212 9.98 45.96 17.18
N LEU A 213 9.64 45.90 15.88
CA LEU A 213 9.93 44.72 15.05
C LEU A 213 11.44 44.43 14.96
N ALA A 214 12.24 45.44 14.64
CA ALA A 214 13.70 45.27 14.55
C ALA A 214 14.32 44.84 15.89
N GLY A 215 13.91 45.50 16.98
CA GLY A 215 14.43 45.22 18.32
C GLY A 215 14.06 43.83 18.85
N SER A 216 12.86 43.37 18.53
CA SER A 216 12.38 42.04 18.91
C SER A 216 13.11 40.93 18.14
N LEU A 217 13.29 41.10 16.83
CA LEU A 217 14.09 40.17 16.02
C LEU A 217 15.55 40.12 16.46
N TYR A 218 16.13 41.27 16.80
CA TYR A 218 17.48 41.36 17.38
C TYR A 218 17.59 40.56 18.68
N ASP A 219 16.64 40.74 19.61
CA ASP A 219 16.65 40.07 20.91
C ASP A 219 16.47 38.55 20.78
N VAL A 220 15.56 38.12 19.90
CA VAL A 220 15.37 36.72 19.53
C VAL A 220 16.66 36.11 18.96
N ARG A 221 17.38 36.82 18.08
CA ARG A 221 18.66 36.33 17.54
C ARG A 221 19.75 36.22 18.61
N VAL A 222 19.94 37.29 19.39
CA VAL A 222 21.12 37.47 20.23
C VAL A 222 20.98 36.76 21.58
N ASN A 223 19.78 36.70 22.13
CA ASN A 223 19.55 36.16 23.47
C ASN A 223 18.90 34.77 23.42
N PHE A 224 17.91 34.57 22.55
CA PHE A 224 17.21 33.28 22.48
C PHE A 224 17.95 32.26 21.60
N PHE A 225 18.23 32.59 20.34
CA PHE A 225 18.96 31.72 19.40
C PHE A 225 20.49 31.90 19.43
N ASN A 226 21.04 32.24 20.60
CA ASN A 226 22.47 32.39 20.76
C ASN A 226 23.18 31.02 20.65
N GLY A 227 24.25 30.94 19.85
CA GLY A 227 25.02 29.71 19.65
C GLY A 227 25.94 29.30 20.81
N THR A 228 26.14 30.17 21.81
CA THR A 228 27.00 29.90 22.97
C THR A 228 26.20 29.69 24.25
N THR A 229 25.09 30.39 24.42
CA THR A 229 24.30 30.39 25.67
C THR A 229 22.79 30.21 25.47
N GLY A 230 22.32 30.18 24.23
CA GLY A 230 20.90 30.15 23.88
C GLY A 230 20.37 28.75 23.60
N VAL A 231 19.18 28.65 23.02
CA VAL A 231 18.50 27.37 22.77
C VAL A 231 19.27 26.47 21.81
N ILE A 232 20.00 27.04 20.84
CA ILE A 232 20.80 26.27 19.89
C ILE A 232 22.00 25.62 20.59
N ALA A 233 22.65 26.33 21.51
CA ALA A 233 23.81 25.82 22.25
C ALA A 233 23.46 24.62 23.16
N ASN A 234 22.22 24.60 23.66
CA ASN A 234 21.73 23.58 24.60
C ASN A 234 20.96 22.44 23.91
N ASP A 235 20.74 22.53 22.60
CA ASP A 235 20.04 21.48 21.86
C ASP A 235 21.02 20.45 21.30
N THR A 236 20.98 19.24 21.86
CA THR A 236 21.81 18.11 21.42
C THR A 236 21.51 17.65 19.99
N LYS A 237 20.36 18.06 19.42
CA LYS A 237 19.94 17.80 18.05
C LYS A 237 20.05 19.04 17.15
N ALA A 238 20.71 20.11 17.62
CA ALA A 238 20.83 21.38 16.88
C ALA A 238 21.47 21.26 15.50
N SER A 239 22.32 20.24 15.25
CA SER A 239 22.94 20.02 13.94
C SER A 239 21.91 19.82 12.84
N CYS A 240 20.82 19.10 13.14
CA CYS A 240 19.85 18.65 12.15
C CYS A 240 18.44 19.21 12.39
N ARG A 241 17.99 19.37 13.66
CA ARG A 241 16.66 19.93 13.97
C ARG A 241 16.43 21.33 13.38
N PRO A 242 15.39 21.57 12.57
CA PRO A 242 15.18 22.86 11.95
C PRO A 242 14.61 23.87 12.96
N TYR A 243 14.98 25.13 12.76
CA TYR A 243 14.55 26.27 13.59
C TYR A 243 13.91 27.31 12.69
N LYS A 244 12.68 27.73 12.99
CA LYS A 244 12.00 28.79 12.25
C LYS A 244 11.42 29.83 13.22
N VAL A 245 11.31 31.06 12.74
CA VAL A 245 10.56 32.13 13.41
C VAL A 245 9.35 32.43 12.56
N ILE A 246 8.17 32.47 13.17
CA ILE A 246 6.96 33.01 12.55
C ILE A 246 6.67 34.33 13.25
N LEU A 247 6.84 35.42 12.51
CA LEU A 247 6.52 36.78 12.91
C LEU A 247 5.07 37.09 12.50
N LEU A 248 4.19 37.22 13.49
CA LEU A 248 2.79 37.62 13.28
C LEU A 248 2.69 39.10 13.61
N THR A 249 2.38 39.95 12.63
CA THR A 249 2.38 41.41 12.80
C THR A 249 1.42 42.08 11.83
N ASP A 250 1.05 43.33 12.07
CA ASP A 250 0.40 44.19 11.07
C ASP A 250 1.39 45.06 10.28
N GLY A 251 2.69 44.95 10.57
CA GLY A 251 3.78 45.51 9.77
C GLY A 251 4.13 46.97 10.04
N GLN A 252 3.51 47.62 11.03
CA GLN A 252 3.76 49.03 11.30
C GLN A 252 4.91 49.26 12.30
N ASP A 253 6.17 49.03 11.88
CA ASP A 253 7.34 49.38 12.74
C ASP A 253 7.37 50.89 13.00
N ASN A 254 7.26 51.28 14.27
CA ASN A 254 7.31 52.68 14.71
C ASN A 254 8.52 52.98 15.62
N CYS A 255 9.43 52.02 15.74
CA CYS A 255 10.61 52.09 16.61
C CYS A 255 11.91 52.18 15.79
N PRO A 256 13.00 52.75 16.36
CA PRO A 256 14.31 52.73 15.72
C PRO A 256 14.80 51.31 15.41
N GLY A 257 15.33 51.13 14.20
CA GLY A 257 15.91 49.87 13.72
C GLY A 257 15.49 49.58 12.28
N ASN A 258 15.98 48.48 11.73
CA ASN A 258 15.52 47.98 10.43
C ASN A 258 15.16 46.48 10.55
N PRO A 259 13.87 46.12 10.54
CA PRO A 259 13.45 44.74 10.71
C PRO A 259 13.89 43.84 9.54
N VAL A 260 14.07 44.39 8.33
CA VAL A 260 14.59 43.66 7.17
C VAL A 260 16.03 43.21 7.44
N THR A 261 16.85 44.09 8.02
CA THR A 261 18.24 43.76 8.38
C THR A 261 18.30 42.68 9.45
N GLU A 262 17.49 42.80 10.50
CA GLU A 262 17.52 41.81 11.60
C GLU A 262 16.92 40.46 11.20
N ALA A 263 15.91 40.42 10.33
CA ALA A 263 15.43 39.17 9.72
C ALA A 263 16.51 38.50 8.87
N GLY A 264 17.25 39.28 8.06
CA GLY A 264 18.42 38.78 7.32
C GLY A 264 19.48 38.20 8.24
N ASN A 265 19.78 38.88 9.35
CA ASN A 265 20.76 38.39 10.31
C ASN A 265 20.32 37.13 11.07
N LEU A 266 19.01 36.92 11.26
CA LEU A 266 18.47 35.65 11.79
C LEU A 266 18.64 34.53 10.76
N PHE A 267 18.33 34.79 9.49
CA PHE A 267 18.50 33.82 8.41
C PHE A 267 19.97 33.43 8.20
N THR A 268 20.89 34.40 8.30
CA THR A 268 22.34 34.15 8.22
C THR A 268 22.99 33.99 9.60
N ASN A 269 22.24 33.60 10.62
CA ASN A 269 22.80 33.45 11.97
C ASN A 269 23.92 32.40 11.97
N ALA A 270 25.08 32.79 12.53
CA ALA A 270 26.29 31.97 12.53
C ALA A 270 26.14 30.65 13.30
N ALA A 271 25.20 30.58 14.25
CA ALA A 271 24.93 29.36 15.00
C ALA A 271 24.12 28.35 14.18
N LYS A 272 23.08 28.82 13.50
CA LYS A 272 22.23 28.05 12.58
C LYS A 272 21.41 29.01 11.74
N SER A 273 21.10 28.67 10.49
CA SER A 273 20.20 29.45 9.66
C SER A 273 18.77 29.35 10.20
N ILE A 274 18.10 30.49 10.41
CA ILE A 274 16.75 30.56 10.99
C ILE A 274 15.85 31.35 10.04
N PRO A 275 15.08 30.68 9.18
CA PRO A 275 14.11 31.34 8.32
C PRO A 275 13.07 32.10 9.14
N VAL A 276 12.73 33.31 8.67
CA VAL A 276 11.69 34.16 9.26
C VAL A 276 10.50 34.19 8.32
N HIS A 277 9.43 33.47 8.68
CA HIS A 277 8.14 33.56 8.02
C HIS A 277 7.38 34.76 8.58
N VAL A 278 6.76 35.54 7.71
CA VAL A 278 6.02 36.75 8.10
C VAL A 278 4.55 36.55 7.74
N ILE A 279 3.68 36.64 8.75
CA ILE A 279 2.23 36.61 8.59
C ILE A 279 1.69 37.99 8.94
N GLY A 280 1.11 38.65 7.95
CA GLY A 280 0.57 40.00 8.03
C GLY A 280 -0.92 40.02 8.31
N PHE A 281 -1.37 40.75 9.34
CA PHE A 281 -2.79 41.04 9.57
C PHE A 281 -3.14 42.46 9.11
N GLY A 282 -4.03 42.59 8.12
CA GLY A 282 -4.59 43.88 7.71
C GLY A 282 -4.37 44.25 6.24
N ASP A 283 -4.25 45.56 5.97
CA ASP A 283 -4.29 46.12 4.63
C ASP A 283 -3.11 45.68 3.75
N SER A 284 -3.44 45.17 2.57
CA SER A 284 -2.53 44.86 1.46
C SER A 284 -1.50 45.95 1.14
N SER A 285 -1.77 47.21 1.49
CA SER A 285 -0.83 48.33 1.30
C SER A 285 0.48 48.19 2.10
N LEU A 286 0.49 47.44 3.20
CA LEU A 286 1.68 47.18 4.03
C LEU A 286 2.46 45.93 3.58
N LYS A 287 1.89 45.13 2.67
CA LYS A 287 2.49 43.91 2.14
C LYS A 287 3.90 44.11 1.58
N PRO A 288 4.24 45.17 0.82
CA PRO A 288 5.60 45.34 0.29
C PRO A 288 6.67 45.43 1.39
N GLY A 289 6.36 46.03 2.54
CA GLY A 289 7.26 46.11 3.68
C GLY A 289 7.44 44.76 4.37
N LEU A 290 6.34 44.02 4.54
CA LEU A 290 6.35 42.67 5.10
C LEU A 290 7.08 41.67 4.19
N ASP A 291 6.87 41.76 2.88
CA ASP A 291 7.58 40.97 1.88
C ASP A 291 9.08 41.22 1.94
N ALA A 292 9.52 42.46 2.14
CA ALA A 292 10.94 42.76 2.31
C ALA A 292 11.54 42.05 3.53
N ILE A 293 10.80 41.99 4.65
CA ILE A 293 11.23 41.27 5.87
C ILE A 293 11.30 39.75 5.59
N ALA A 294 10.26 39.17 4.99
CA ALA A 294 10.21 37.75 4.65
C ALA A 294 11.32 37.35 3.65
N ASN A 295 11.57 38.17 2.64
CA ASN A 295 12.59 37.94 1.62
C ASN A 295 14.00 37.97 2.23
N ALA A 296 14.30 38.97 3.07
CA ALA A 296 15.55 38.99 3.82
C ALA A 296 15.65 37.81 4.80
N GLY A 297 14.53 37.41 5.41
CA GLY A 297 14.40 36.25 6.29
C GLY A 297 14.42 34.88 5.59
N GLY A 298 14.62 34.82 4.26
CA GLY A 298 14.75 33.57 3.51
C GLY A 298 13.45 32.87 3.10
N THR A 299 12.28 33.50 3.29
CA THR A 299 10.95 32.90 3.01
C THR A 299 10.21 33.55 1.83
N ASN A 300 10.91 34.39 1.08
CA ASN A 300 10.49 35.10 -0.15
C ASN A 300 9.42 36.18 0.04
N GLN A 301 8.25 35.84 0.60
CA GLN A 301 7.09 36.75 0.68
C GLN A 301 6.31 36.55 1.98
N ALA A 302 5.68 37.62 2.45
CA ALA A 302 4.75 37.56 3.58
C ALA A 302 3.38 37.04 3.15
N ILE A 303 2.74 36.29 4.04
CA ILE A 303 1.38 35.78 3.87
C ILE A 303 0.43 36.77 4.53
N ILE A 304 -0.52 37.32 3.77
CA ILE A 304 -1.54 38.23 4.31
C ILE A 304 -2.78 37.44 4.66
N VAL A 305 -3.27 37.64 5.88
CA VAL A 305 -4.46 36.99 6.42
C VAL A 305 -5.39 38.02 7.02
N ASP A 306 -6.68 37.72 7.00
CA ASP A 306 -7.76 38.59 7.44
C ASP A 306 -8.71 37.90 8.45
N ASN A 307 -8.55 36.59 8.65
CA ASN A 307 -9.37 35.78 9.55
C ASN A 307 -8.58 34.58 10.12
N GLU A 308 -9.16 33.95 11.12
CA GLU A 308 -8.61 32.82 11.86
C GLU A 308 -8.42 31.56 10.99
N VAL A 309 -9.26 31.37 9.96
CA VAL A 309 -9.15 30.22 9.04
C VAL A 309 -7.98 30.40 8.08
N SER A 310 -7.84 31.58 7.48
CA SER A 310 -6.72 31.90 6.60
C SER A 310 -5.39 31.92 7.36
N LEU A 311 -5.39 32.35 8.62
CA LEU A 311 -4.26 32.20 9.54
C LEU A 311 -3.91 30.72 9.80
N ALA A 312 -4.89 29.91 10.17
CA ALA A 312 -4.67 28.50 10.47
C ALA A 312 -4.11 27.75 9.24
N LEU A 313 -4.61 28.05 8.04
CA LEU A 313 -4.10 27.49 6.79
C LEU A 313 -2.66 27.93 6.49
N ALA A 314 -2.36 29.23 6.63
CA ALA A 314 -1.00 29.75 6.45
C ALA A 314 0.01 29.03 7.36
N MET A 315 -0.40 28.81 8.60
CA MET A 315 0.42 28.14 9.61
C MET A 315 0.58 26.65 9.35
N ALA A 316 -0.51 25.97 8.97
CA ALA A 316 -0.46 24.55 8.61
C ALA A 316 0.55 24.30 7.47
N ASN A 317 0.57 25.17 6.45
CA ASN A 317 1.54 25.06 5.36
C ASN A 317 2.99 25.23 5.85
N ILE A 318 3.25 26.28 6.66
CA ILE A 318 4.59 26.51 7.22
C ILE A 318 5.04 25.34 8.09
N ILE A 319 4.13 24.80 8.92
CA ILE A 319 4.39 23.66 9.80
C ILE A 319 4.70 22.42 8.97
N SER A 320 3.88 22.11 7.95
CA SER A 320 4.08 20.95 7.08
C SER A 320 5.43 21.00 6.36
N GLU A 321 5.86 22.17 5.90
CA GLU A 321 7.19 22.39 5.31
C GLU A 321 8.35 22.34 6.32
N SER A 322 8.03 22.29 7.63
CA SER A 322 9.02 22.20 8.70
C SER A 322 9.22 20.79 9.19
N LEU A 323 8.31 19.88 8.86
CA LEU A 323 8.42 18.49 9.24
C LEU A 323 9.60 17.88 8.51
N LEU A 324 10.50 17.29 9.29
CA LEU A 324 11.57 16.49 8.74
C LEU A 324 11.01 15.18 8.20
N THR A 325 11.37 14.88 6.96
CA THR A 325 11.06 13.63 6.28
C THR A 325 12.34 13.15 5.62
N GLU A 326 12.65 11.86 5.78
CA GLU A 326 13.78 11.21 5.12
C GLU A 326 13.66 11.34 3.59
N ARG A 327 14.73 11.81 2.95
CA ARG A 327 14.89 11.73 1.50
C ARG A 327 15.91 10.66 1.21
N CYS A 328 15.76 9.98 0.08
CA CYS A 328 16.79 9.06 -0.39
C CYS A 328 18.01 9.86 -0.86
N ASN A 329 18.97 10.12 0.04
CA ASN A 329 20.15 10.93 -0.24
C ASN A 329 21.41 10.50 0.56
N ASN A 330 21.35 9.38 1.29
CA ASN A 330 22.43 8.86 2.14
C ASN A 330 22.81 9.82 3.29
N ALA A 331 21.84 10.59 3.78
CA ALA A 331 21.93 11.45 4.95
C ALA A 331 20.79 11.16 5.93
N ASP A 332 20.98 11.59 7.17
CA ASP A 332 20.01 11.51 8.27
C ASP A 332 19.26 12.85 8.26
N ASP A 333 18.17 12.91 7.49
CA ASP A 333 17.39 14.13 7.26
C ASP A 333 16.39 14.38 8.40
N ASP A 334 15.98 13.33 9.12
CA ASP A 334 15.05 13.37 10.26
C ASP A 334 15.74 13.35 11.63
N CYS A 335 17.07 13.30 11.65
CA CYS A 335 17.94 13.40 12.81
C CYS A 335 17.82 12.25 13.82
N ASN A 336 17.28 11.12 13.40
CA ASN A 336 17.08 9.95 14.25
C ASN A 336 18.35 9.06 14.34
N GLY A 337 19.37 9.35 13.53
CA GLY A 337 20.63 8.62 13.48
C GLY A 337 20.64 7.46 12.48
N GLN A 338 19.59 7.31 11.70
CA GLN A 338 19.46 6.40 10.56
C GLN A 338 19.32 7.24 9.30
N CYS A 339 19.89 6.76 8.21
CA CYS A 339 19.81 7.43 6.93
C CYS A 339 18.98 6.58 5.98
N ASP A 340 18.11 7.20 5.18
CA ASP A 340 17.30 6.52 4.17
C ASP A 340 16.49 5.32 4.72
N GLU A 341 16.10 5.33 6.01
CA GLU A 341 15.40 4.20 6.63
C GLU A 341 14.07 3.78 5.96
N PRO A 342 13.31 4.67 5.27
CA PRO A 342 12.15 4.27 4.49
C PRO A 342 12.51 3.60 3.16
N PHE A 343 13.79 3.57 2.79
CA PHE A 343 14.33 3.05 1.53
C PHE A 343 15.35 1.90 1.79
N PRO A 344 14.94 0.79 2.43
CA PRO A 344 15.83 -0.30 2.83
C PRO A 344 16.51 -1.04 1.66
N GLU A 345 16.13 -0.76 0.42
CA GLU A 345 16.71 -1.31 -0.78
C GLU A 345 17.94 -0.54 -1.30
N VAL A 346 18.12 0.74 -0.98
CA VAL A 346 19.29 1.52 -1.44
C VAL A 346 20.50 1.33 -0.53
N ALA A 347 21.69 1.75 -0.97
CA ALA A 347 22.89 1.63 -0.15
C ALA A 347 23.03 2.84 0.81
N VAL A 348 23.06 2.58 2.11
CA VAL A 348 23.50 3.54 3.12
C VAL A 348 24.98 3.33 3.42
N THR A 349 25.80 4.25 2.97
CA THR A 349 27.26 4.19 3.10
C THR A 349 27.84 5.28 4.00
N ASN A 350 27.04 6.27 4.40
CA ASN A 350 27.49 7.37 5.22
C ASN A 350 27.85 6.87 6.65
N PRO A 351 29.10 7.08 7.13
CA PRO A 351 29.57 6.61 8.43
C PRO A 351 28.97 7.33 9.63
N ALA A 352 28.22 8.42 9.41
CA ALA A 352 27.45 9.07 10.47
C ALA A 352 26.16 8.31 10.84
N CYS A 353 25.70 7.40 9.97
CA CYS A 353 24.45 6.66 10.14
C CYS A 353 24.68 5.35 10.89
N SER A 354 23.74 4.99 11.76
CA SER A 354 23.79 3.73 12.52
C SER A 354 23.30 2.50 11.74
N ASN A 355 22.60 2.71 10.62
CA ASN A 355 21.94 1.69 9.81
C ASN A 355 22.67 1.39 8.49
N GLN A 356 24.01 1.41 8.44
CA GLN A 356 24.75 1.20 7.19
C GLN A 356 24.50 -0.18 6.57
N HIS A 357 24.18 -0.23 5.27
CA HIS A 357 23.96 -1.46 4.52
C HIS A 357 24.23 -1.29 3.03
N ALA A 358 24.44 -2.41 2.34
CA ALA A 358 24.64 -2.41 0.89
C ALA A 358 23.30 -2.38 0.14
N ALA A 359 23.31 -1.80 -1.07
CA ALA A 359 22.15 -1.78 -1.95
C ALA A 359 21.72 -3.20 -2.32
N GLN A 360 20.41 -3.43 -2.31
CA GLN A 360 19.79 -4.64 -2.80
C GLN A 360 19.86 -4.70 -4.33
N THR A 361 19.84 -5.91 -4.86
CA THR A 361 19.78 -6.14 -6.31
C THR A 361 18.35 -5.95 -6.81
N CYS A 362 18.20 -5.25 -7.94
CA CYS A 362 16.94 -5.10 -8.65
C CYS A 362 17.02 -5.80 -10.00
N THR A 363 15.88 -6.17 -10.55
CA THR A 363 15.79 -6.74 -11.90
C THR A 363 14.73 -6.00 -12.69
N VAL A 364 15.08 -5.52 -13.88
CA VAL A 364 14.19 -4.76 -14.78
C VAL A 364 14.07 -5.48 -16.12
N GLY A 365 12.92 -5.33 -16.78
CA GLY A 365 12.59 -6.06 -18.01
C GLY A 365 12.10 -7.49 -17.73
N VAL A 366 11.36 -8.04 -18.69
CA VAL A 366 10.86 -9.42 -18.70
C VAL A 366 11.54 -10.16 -19.86
N GLY A 367 11.53 -11.50 -19.85
CA GLY A 367 12.09 -12.30 -20.96
C GLY A 367 13.56 -12.01 -21.26
N ILE A 368 13.90 -11.78 -22.53
CA ILE A 368 15.29 -11.54 -22.97
C ILE A 368 15.82 -10.16 -22.54
N CYS A 369 14.89 -9.28 -22.19
CA CYS A 369 15.13 -7.89 -21.81
C CYS A 369 15.52 -7.77 -20.33
N GLN A 370 15.44 -8.87 -19.59
CA GLN A 370 15.77 -8.91 -18.18
C GLN A 370 17.24 -8.48 -17.93
N ARG A 371 17.46 -7.49 -17.08
CA ARG A 371 18.77 -7.02 -16.61
C ARG A 371 18.76 -6.90 -15.10
N THR A 372 19.85 -7.32 -14.46
CA THR A 372 20.03 -7.19 -13.01
C THR A 372 20.92 -5.98 -12.72
N GLY A 373 20.45 -5.11 -11.82
CA GLY A 373 21.13 -3.91 -11.34
C GLY A 373 21.08 -3.81 -9.82
N GLN A 374 21.28 -2.61 -9.30
CA GLN A 374 21.12 -2.27 -7.88
C GLN A 374 20.16 -1.09 -7.72
N TYR A 375 19.39 -1.10 -6.63
CA TYR A 375 18.57 0.05 -6.26
C TYR A 375 19.47 1.23 -5.87
N VAL A 376 19.14 2.40 -6.42
CA VAL A 376 19.80 3.68 -6.17
C VAL A 376 18.74 4.75 -5.90
N CYS A 377 19.11 5.83 -5.22
CA CYS A 377 18.21 6.94 -5.04
C CYS A 377 17.96 7.68 -6.37
N LYS A 378 16.71 8.09 -6.59
CA LYS A 378 16.34 9.02 -7.66
C LYS A 378 17.08 10.34 -7.50
N ALA A 379 17.32 11.02 -8.61
CA ALA A 379 18.03 12.31 -8.61
C ALA A 379 17.35 13.41 -7.76
N ASP A 380 16.03 13.31 -7.53
CA ASP A 380 15.27 14.25 -6.71
C ASP A 380 15.15 13.85 -5.23
N GLY A 381 15.66 12.67 -4.86
CA GLY A 381 15.58 12.10 -3.51
C GLY A 381 14.19 11.64 -3.07
N SER A 382 13.21 11.59 -3.98
CA SER A 382 11.81 11.23 -3.68
C SER A 382 11.57 9.72 -3.51
N GLY A 383 12.56 8.89 -3.86
CA GLY A 383 12.47 7.45 -3.74
C GLY A 383 13.64 6.73 -4.37
N SER A 384 13.52 5.41 -4.49
CA SER A 384 14.51 4.53 -5.12
C SER A 384 14.13 4.21 -6.57
N GLU A 385 15.14 3.88 -7.38
CA GLU A 385 15.00 3.34 -8.74
C GLU A 385 16.13 2.35 -9.04
N CYS A 386 15.93 1.48 -10.02
CA CYS A 386 16.98 0.55 -10.45
C CYS A 386 17.98 1.26 -11.36
N ASN A 387 19.28 1.13 -11.09
CA ASN A 387 20.32 1.83 -11.87
C ASN A 387 20.58 1.24 -13.27
N VAL A 388 19.90 0.17 -13.64
CA VAL A 388 19.96 -0.42 -14.99
C VAL A 388 18.63 -0.27 -15.68
N THR A 389 18.67 -0.14 -16.99
CA THR A 389 17.48 -0.16 -17.86
C THR A 389 17.28 -1.56 -18.44
N PRO A 390 16.06 -1.92 -18.88
CA PRO A 390 15.83 -3.15 -19.64
C PRO A 390 16.79 -3.27 -20.83
N GLY A 391 17.12 -4.52 -21.18
CA GLY A 391 17.93 -4.84 -22.35
C GLY A 391 17.25 -4.42 -23.67
N PRO A 392 18.02 -4.29 -24.76
CA PRO A 392 17.44 -4.00 -26.07
C PRO A 392 16.56 -5.17 -26.55
N PRO A 393 15.46 -4.88 -27.26
CA PRO A 393 14.59 -5.91 -27.82
C PRO A 393 15.26 -6.70 -28.93
N ASN A 394 14.72 -7.88 -29.19
CA ASN A 394 15.06 -8.68 -30.34
C ASN A 394 14.81 -7.86 -31.62
N PRO A 395 15.80 -7.72 -32.53
CA PRO A 395 15.62 -6.97 -33.77
C PRO A 395 14.51 -7.52 -34.69
N GLY A 396 14.06 -8.76 -34.46
CA GLY A 396 13.00 -9.43 -35.22
C GLY A 396 11.58 -9.19 -34.71
N GLY A 397 11.39 -8.48 -33.60
CA GLY A 397 10.11 -8.43 -32.87
C GLY A 397 9.83 -9.74 -32.12
N GLU A 398 8.59 -9.91 -31.65
CA GLU A 398 8.18 -11.01 -30.78
C GLU A 398 8.28 -12.40 -31.46
N ILE A 399 8.89 -13.39 -30.79
CA ILE A 399 9.02 -14.77 -31.30
C ILE A 399 7.99 -15.68 -30.62
N CYS A 400 6.86 -15.82 -31.29
CA CYS A 400 5.73 -16.61 -30.83
C CYS A 400 6.02 -18.06 -30.43
N GLY A 401 5.58 -18.42 -29.23
CA GLY A 401 5.57 -19.78 -28.68
C GLY A 401 6.84 -20.15 -27.92
N ASN A 402 7.64 -19.15 -27.52
CA ASN A 402 8.86 -19.38 -26.73
C ASN A 402 8.69 -19.02 -25.24
N ASN A 403 7.55 -18.47 -24.81
CA ASN A 403 7.25 -18.00 -23.45
C ASN A 403 8.25 -16.96 -22.92
N LEU A 404 8.85 -16.14 -23.78
CA LEU A 404 9.76 -15.06 -23.42
C LEU A 404 9.28 -13.75 -24.06
N ASP A 405 9.29 -12.65 -23.31
CA ASP A 405 9.17 -11.28 -23.83
C ASP A 405 10.42 -10.96 -24.68
N ASP A 406 10.28 -10.98 -26.01
CA ASP A 406 11.37 -10.72 -26.95
C ASP A 406 11.40 -9.27 -27.43
N ASP A 407 10.28 -8.55 -27.39
CA ASP A 407 10.18 -7.16 -27.86
C ASP A 407 10.23 -6.08 -26.76
N CYS A 408 10.37 -6.52 -25.51
CA CYS A 408 10.55 -5.73 -24.29
C CYS A 408 9.37 -4.82 -23.93
N ASP A 409 8.15 -5.11 -24.38
CA ASP A 409 6.96 -4.33 -24.04
C ASP A 409 6.33 -4.71 -22.68
N GLY A 410 6.81 -5.78 -22.06
CA GLY A 410 6.36 -6.29 -20.76
C GLY A 410 5.25 -7.34 -20.85
N GLN A 411 4.85 -7.75 -22.04
CA GLN A 411 4.01 -8.92 -22.29
C GLN A 411 4.86 -10.09 -22.79
N VAL A 412 4.29 -11.29 -22.79
CA VAL A 412 4.97 -12.51 -23.27
C VAL A 412 4.12 -13.09 -24.39
N ASP A 413 4.72 -13.33 -25.56
CA ASP A 413 4.10 -13.92 -26.75
C ASP A 413 2.91 -13.11 -27.31
N GLU A 414 2.95 -11.78 -27.20
CA GLU A 414 1.98 -10.85 -27.81
C GLU A 414 2.26 -10.58 -29.31
N GLY A 415 1.31 -9.96 -30.02
CA GLY A 415 1.47 -9.70 -31.47
C GLY A 415 1.52 -10.96 -32.37
N CYS A 416 1.40 -12.15 -31.79
CA CYS A 416 1.46 -13.44 -32.45
C CYS A 416 0.16 -13.79 -33.18
N VAL A 417 -0.01 -13.26 -34.40
CA VAL A 417 -1.19 -13.59 -35.20
C VAL A 417 -0.88 -13.77 -36.70
N PRO A 418 -1.07 -14.97 -37.27
CA PRO A 418 -1.53 -15.09 -38.65
C PRO A 418 -2.96 -14.55 -38.68
N CYS A 419 -3.17 -13.37 -39.30
CA CYS A 419 -4.39 -12.54 -39.21
C CYS A 419 -5.64 -13.24 -38.67
N VAL A 420 -6.06 -12.85 -37.47
CA VAL A 420 -7.34 -13.26 -36.87
C VAL A 420 -8.37 -12.22 -37.32
N PRO A 421 -9.40 -12.62 -38.07
CA PRO A 421 -10.40 -11.69 -38.60
C PRO A 421 -11.12 -10.97 -37.45
N GLN A 422 -10.97 -9.65 -37.40
CA GLN A 422 -11.75 -8.79 -36.52
C GLN A 422 -12.73 -7.93 -37.34
N PRO A 423 -13.85 -7.49 -36.75
CA PRO A 423 -14.79 -6.59 -37.44
C PRO A 423 -14.12 -5.28 -37.86
N GLU A 424 -14.45 -4.80 -39.05
CA GLU A 424 -13.76 -3.70 -39.73
C GLU A 424 -13.96 -2.33 -39.03
N ILE A 425 -12.88 -1.56 -38.87
CA ILE A 425 -12.92 -0.19 -38.36
C ILE A 425 -12.34 0.79 -39.38
N CYS A 426 -12.88 2.01 -39.45
CA CYS A 426 -12.47 3.02 -40.45
C CYS A 426 -11.08 3.59 -40.14
N ASN A 427 -10.03 2.91 -40.58
CA ASN A 427 -8.63 3.28 -40.32
C ASN A 427 -7.73 3.17 -41.57
N GLY A 428 -8.30 2.79 -42.74
CA GLY A 428 -7.56 2.61 -43.98
C GLY A 428 -6.77 1.30 -44.07
N ARG A 429 -7.10 0.29 -43.26
CA ARG A 429 -6.50 -1.05 -43.25
C ARG A 429 -7.58 -2.13 -43.43
N ASP A 430 -7.13 -3.35 -43.74
CA ASP A 430 -7.97 -4.54 -43.92
C ASP A 430 -7.93 -5.38 -42.63
N ASP A 431 -8.81 -5.04 -41.67
CA ASP A 431 -8.80 -5.60 -40.31
C ASP A 431 -9.45 -7.00 -40.21
N ASN A 432 -10.19 -7.43 -41.24
CA ASN A 432 -10.81 -8.75 -41.31
C ASN A 432 -10.14 -9.70 -42.31
N CYS A 433 -9.12 -9.20 -43.01
CA CYS A 433 -8.27 -9.94 -43.93
C CYS A 433 -9.00 -10.60 -45.08
N ASN A 434 -10.04 -9.95 -45.59
CA ASN A 434 -10.79 -10.42 -46.76
C ASN A 434 -10.32 -9.79 -48.08
N GLY A 435 -9.29 -8.94 -48.04
CA GLY A 435 -8.67 -8.30 -49.20
C GLY A 435 -9.33 -6.99 -49.62
N GLN A 436 -10.22 -6.43 -48.80
CA GLN A 436 -10.87 -5.14 -49.00
C GLN A 436 -10.61 -4.24 -47.80
N VAL A 437 -10.44 -2.93 -48.05
CA VAL A 437 -10.17 -1.94 -47.00
C VAL A 437 -11.46 -1.24 -46.63
N ASP A 438 -11.80 -1.24 -45.33
CA ASP A 438 -12.95 -0.57 -44.70
C ASP A 438 -14.35 -0.94 -45.27
N GLU A 439 -14.55 -2.18 -45.71
CA GLU A 439 -15.75 -2.68 -46.43
C GLU A 439 -16.89 -3.18 -45.55
N GLY A 440 -16.89 -2.90 -44.25
CA GLY A 440 -17.99 -3.30 -43.36
C GLY A 440 -18.30 -2.26 -42.30
N TYR A 441 -17.76 -1.03 -42.44
CA TYR A 441 -17.92 0.03 -41.44
C TYR A 441 -19.38 0.25 -41.07
N VAL A 442 -19.73 -0.18 -39.86
CA VAL A 442 -21.05 0.06 -39.29
C VAL A 442 -21.11 1.54 -38.91
N SER A 443 -21.96 2.30 -39.61
CA SER A 443 -22.17 3.70 -39.29
C SER A 443 -22.63 3.84 -37.84
N VAL A 444 -21.85 4.55 -37.03
CA VAL A 444 -22.21 4.88 -35.67
C VAL A 444 -22.89 6.25 -35.64
N PRO A 445 -23.84 6.48 -34.74
CA PRO A 445 -24.44 7.80 -34.62
C PRO A 445 -23.39 8.84 -34.19
N CYS A 446 -23.40 10.01 -34.82
CA CYS A 446 -22.57 11.16 -34.45
C CYS A 446 -23.44 12.38 -34.16
N GLY A 447 -22.92 13.32 -33.36
CA GLY A 447 -23.75 14.32 -32.69
C GLY A 447 -24.48 13.73 -31.47
N SER A 448 -24.98 14.59 -30.59
CA SER A 448 -25.85 14.18 -29.48
C SER A 448 -27.31 14.37 -29.90
N ASN A 449 -28.20 13.54 -29.36
CA ASN A 449 -29.65 13.76 -29.43
C ASN A 449 -30.14 14.34 -28.09
N ILE A 450 -29.31 15.21 -27.51
CA ILE A 450 -29.51 15.82 -26.20
C ILE A 450 -29.78 17.31 -26.47
N GLY A 451 -30.97 17.78 -26.09
CA GLY A 451 -31.45 19.11 -26.45
C GLY A 451 -31.95 19.21 -27.89
N GLU A 452 -31.65 20.32 -28.56
CA GLU A 452 -32.00 20.58 -29.97
C GLU A 452 -30.93 20.07 -30.95
N CYS A 453 -29.82 19.50 -30.45
CA CYS A 453 -28.82 18.82 -31.27
C CYS A 453 -29.45 17.59 -31.96
N THR A 454 -29.24 17.46 -33.27
CA THR A 454 -29.71 16.28 -34.03
C THR A 454 -28.59 15.29 -34.29
N GLN A 455 -28.89 14.01 -34.09
CA GLN A 455 -27.97 12.91 -34.36
C GLN A 455 -27.86 12.64 -35.87
N GLY A 456 -26.65 12.72 -36.41
CA GLY A 456 -26.29 12.22 -37.75
C GLY A 456 -25.72 10.81 -37.68
N THR A 457 -25.30 10.28 -38.84
CA THR A 457 -24.56 9.01 -38.91
C THR A 457 -23.16 9.28 -39.44
N THR A 458 -22.17 8.65 -38.82
CA THR A 458 -20.81 8.68 -39.35
C THR A 458 -20.72 7.92 -40.68
N ALA A 459 -19.91 8.42 -41.59
CA ALA A 459 -19.54 7.77 -42.83
C ALA A 459 -18.01 7.73 -42.95
N CYS A 460 -17.46 6.59 -43.34
CA CYS A 460 -16.03 6.46 -43.62
C CYS A 460 -15.75 6.96 -45.05
N VAL A 461 -14.97 8.04 -45.19
CA VAL A 461 -14.57 8.56 -46.50
C VAL A 461 -13.04 8.73 -46.49
N ASN A 462 -12.34 7.95 -47.32
CA ASN A 462 -10.88 7.95 -47.46
C ASN A 462 -10.12 7.73 -46.13
N GLY A 463 -10.57 6.78 -45.29
CA GLY A 463 -9.93 6.48 -44.00
C GLY A 463 -10.18 7.51 -42.89
N GLN A 464 -11.13 8.43 -43.06
CA GLN A 464 -11.58 9.34 -42.01
C GLN A 464 -13.10 9.25 -41.80
N VAL A 465 -13.50 9.25 -40.52
CA VAL A 465 -14.89 9.23 -40.07
C VAL A 465 -15.48 10.65 -40.16
N VAL A 466 -16.51 10.86 -40.98
CA VAL A 466 -17.16 12.15 -41.22
C VAL A 466 -18.64 12.09 -40.78
N CYS A 467 -19.15 13.10 -40.08
CA CYS A 467 -20.54 13.12 -39.61
C CYS A 467 -21.50 13.76 -40.62
N ASN A 468 -22.43 12.99 -41.16
CA ASN A 468 -23.45 13.49 -42.09
C ASN A 468 -24.81 13.63 -41.37
N GLY A 469 -25.35 14.87 -41.33
CA GLY A 469 -26.73 15.16 -40.90
C GLY A 469 -26.95 15.68 -39.47
N GLY A 470 -25.90 16.04 -38.71
CA GLY A 470 -26.03 16.57 -37.34
C GLY A 470 -25.94 18.10 -37.21
N THR A 471 -26.47 18.66 -36.11
CA THR A 471 -26.37 20.09 -35.72
C THR A 471 -25.53 20.27 -34.44
N ASN A 472 -24.68 21.29 -34.37
CA ASN A 472 -23.68 21.52 -33.30
C ASN A 472 -24.18 22.51 -32.21
N PRO A 473 -23.57 22.51 -31.00
CA PRO A 473 -24.03 23.31 -29.85
C PRO A 473 -23.94 24.84 -30.01
N THR A 474 -24.83 25.58 -29.33
CA THR A 474 -24.91 27.07 -29.30
C THR A 474 -25.03 27.62 -27.86
N THR A 475 -25.08 28.94 -27.64
CA THR A 475 -25.15 29.54 -26.29
C THR A 475 -26.52 29.38 -25.62
N GLU A 476 -26.54 29.06 -24.32
CA GLU A 476 -27.72 28.70 -23.51
C GLU A 476 -28.75 29.83 -23.30
N THR A 477 -30.04 29.51 -23.37
CA THR A 477 -31.20 30.41 -23.18
C THR A 477 -32.23 29.75 -22.24
N CYS A 478 -32.82 30.47 -21.27
CA CYS A 478 -33.82 29.94 -20.33
C CYS A 478 -35.17 29.64 -21.01
N ASP A 479 -35.25 28.53 -21.75
CA ASP A 479 -36.39 28.13 -22.56
C ASP A 479 -36.75 26.62 -22.44
N ASN A 480 -36.18 25.95 -21.43
CA ASN A 480 -36.34 24.52 -21.17
C ASN A 480 -35.67 23.63 -22.24
N ARG A 481 -34.75 24.19 -23.03
CA ARG A 481 -34.00 23.47 -24.05
C ARG A 481 -32.52 23.63 -23.77
N ASP A 482 -31.83 22.51 -23.78
CA ASP A 482 -30.38 22.45 -23.73
C ASP A 482 -29.82 22.91 -25.09
N ASN A 483 -29.44 24.20 -25.19
CA ASN A 483 -28.98 24.81 -26.44
C ASN A 483 -27.48 24.57 -26.67
N ASN A 484 -26.72 24.35 -25.60
CA ASN A 484 -25.28 24.09 -25.61
C ASN A 484 -24.91 22.60 -25.52
N CYS A 485 -25.93 21.73 -25.52
CA CYS A 485 -25.85 20.27 -25.60
C CYS A 485 -24.93 19.65 -24.55
N ASP A 486 -24.89 20.23 -23.34
CA ASP A 486 -24.08 19.76 -22.21
C ASP A 486 -24.87 18.88 -21.22
N SER A 487 -26.11 18.56 -21.55
CA SER A 487 -27.07 17.75 -20.77
C SER A 487 -27.71 18.49 -19.58
N ILE A 488 -27.44 19.79 -19.41
CA ILE A 488 -27.96 20.58 -18.31
C ILE A 488 -28.79 21.74 -18.83
N VAL A 489 -30.10 21.53 -18.84
CA VAL A 489 -31.09 22.54 -19.24
C VAL A 489 -31.03 23.77 -18.32
N ASP A 490 -30.69 24.94 -18.89
CA ASP A 490 -30.84 26.29 -18.31
C ASP A 490 -29.95 26.69 -17.08
N GLN A 491 -28.63 26.50 -17.08
CA GLN A 491 -27.74 26.95 -15.95
C GLN A 491 -27.38 28.45 -15.91
N PHE A 492 -28.39 29.33 -15.83
CA PHE A 492 -28.17 30.79 -15.71
C PHE A 492 -29.04 31.42 -14.60
N SER A 493 -28.52 32.46 -13.90
CA SER A 493 -29.16 33.08 -12.72
C SER A 493 -29.39 34.59 -12.90
N ARG A 494 -30.48 35.13 -12.30
CA ARG A 494 -30.85 36.57 -12.32
C ARG A 494 -31.31 37.08 -10.95
N SER A 495 -31.28 38.40 -10.73
CA SER A 495 -31.82 39.04 -9.52
C SER A 495 -33.36 39.03 -9.49
N CYS A 496 -33.94 38.97 -8.29
CA CYS A 496 -35.40 38.88 -8.07
C CYS A 496 -35.84 39.54 -6.75
N TYR A 497 -37.12 39.87 -6.64
CA TYR A 497 -37.75 40.32 -5.40
C TYR A 497 -39.27 40.09 -5.50
N PRO A 498 -39.86 39.17 -4.72
CA PRO A 498 -41.23 38.72 -4.91
C PRO A 498 -42.28 39.56 -4.16
N ALA A 499 -41.90 40.46 -3.24
CA ALA A 499 -42.84 41.34 -2.55
C ALA A 499 -43.25 42.54 -3.42
N ALA A 500 -44.48 43.02 -3.25
CA ALA A 500 -45.09 44.05 -4.11
C ALA A 500 -44.46 45.45 -3.93
N SER A 501 -43.83 45.70 -2.78
CA SER A 501 -43.12 46.93 -2.39
C SER A 501 -41.90 46.56 -1.54
N GLY A 502 -40.88 47.42 -1.52
CA GLY A 502 -39.66 47.24 -0.72
C GLY A 502 -38.34 47.32 -1.52
N CYS A 503 -38.27 46.77 -2.73
CA CYS A 503 -37.05 46.80 -3.57
C CYS A 503 -37.32 46.96 -5.08
N ASN A 504 -36.43 47.66 -5.78
CA ASN A 504 -36.38 47.71 -7.24
C ASN A 504 -35.32 46.75 -7.79
N VAL A 505 -35.75 45.64 -8.40
CA VAL A 505 -34.87 44.57 -8.92
C VAL A 505 -33.95 44.98 -10.07
N ASN A 506 -34.30 46.02 -10.82
CA ASN A 506 -33.51 46.46 -11.97
C ASN A 506 -32.38 47.42 -11.56
N THR A 507 -32.53 48.11 -10.42
CA THR A 507 -31.54 49.08 -9.91
C THR A 507 -30.86 48.61 -8.62
N GLY A 508 -31.37 47.57 -7.95
CA GLY A 508 -30.87 47.04 -6.69
C GLY A 508 -31.14 47.92 -5.46
N VAL A 509 -32.01 48.92 -5.57
CA VAL A 509 -32.29 49.88 -4.48
C VAL A 509 -33.49 49.40 -3.66
N CYS A 510 -33.34 49.31 -2.34
CA CYS A 510 -34.36 48.87 -1.38
C CYS A 510 -34.67 49.92 -0.29
N GLN A 511 -35.84 49.84 0.33
CA GLN A 511 -36.29 50.63 1.48
C GLN A 511 -36.20 49.81 2.77
N GLY A 512 -35.87 50.47 3.88
CA GLY A 512 -35.75 49.82 5.19
C GLY A 512 -34.73 48.67 5.19
N VAL A 513 -35.11 47.57 5.82
CA VAL A 513 -34.29 46.35 5.96
C VAL A 513 -34.38 45.38 4.78
N CYS A 514 -35.20 45.69 3.77
CA CYS A 514 -35.45 44.79 2.64
C CYS A 514 -34.27 44.62 1.68
N GLN A 515 -34.16 43.44 1.06
CA GLN A 515 -33.07 43.08 0.14
C GLN A 515 -33.56 42.24 -1.04
N VAL A 516 -32.98 42.45 -2.22
CA VAL A 516 -33.22 41.61 -3.43
C VAL A 516 -32.55 40.25 -3.27
N GLY A 517 -33.20 39.19 -3.78
CA GLY A 517 -32.67 37.84 -3.84
C GLY A 517 -32.19 37.43 -5.23
N GLN A 518 -31.88 36.14 -5.41
CA GLN A 518 -31.49 35.55 -6.70
C GLN A 518 -32.41 34.39 -7.09
N GLN A 519 -32.72 34.28 -8.39
CA GLN A 519 -33.47 33.19 -9.01
C GLN A 519 -32.61 32.48 -10.05
N THR A 520 -32.52 31.17 -9.95
CA THR A 520 -31.90 30.29 -10.94
C THR A 520 -32.98 29.73 -11.85
N CYS A 521 -32.74 29.69 -13.16
CA CYS A 521 -33.67 29.04 -14.09
C CYS A 521 -33.61 27.51 -13.87
N ILE A 522 -34.75 26.89 -13.63
CA ILE A 522 -34.88 25.44 -13.46
C ILE A 522 -36.10 24.99 -14.27
N ALA A 523 -35.87 24.16 -15.27
CA ALA A 523 -36.90 23.61 -16.14
C ALA A 523 -37.75 24.67 -16.89
N GLY A 524 -37.09 25.63 -17.56
CA GLY A 524 -37.76 26.66 -18.37
C GLY A 524 -38.55 27.71 -17.60
N ALA A 525 -38.44 27.69 -16.26
CA ALA A 525 -39.04 28.66 -15.38
C ALA A 525 -38.01 29.16 -14.36
N TRP A 526 -38.07 30.44 -14.04
CA TRP A 526 -37.27 30.97 -12.94
C TRP A 526 -37.76 30.37 -11.62
N GLY A 527 -36.83 29.79 -10.86
CA GLY A 527 -37.10 29.15 -9.57
C GLY A 527 -37.59 30.15 -8.51
N GLN A 528 -37.64 29.72 -7.25
CA GLN A 528 -37.99 30.64 -6.15
C GLN A 528 -36.90 31.71 -5.97
N CYS A 529 -37.33 32.90 -5.56
CA CYS A 529 -36.38 33.94 -5.16
C CYS A 529 -35.77 33.55 -3.83
N LEU A 530 -34.49 33.19 -3.85
CA LEU A 530 -33.75 32.79 -2.66
C LEU A 530 -32.96 33.98 -2.13
N ASN A 531 -32.80 34.03 -0.81
CA ASN A 531 -32.04 35.06 -0.08
C ASN A 531 -32.56 36.50 -0.22
N PHE A 532 -33.85 36.69 -0.53
CA PHE A 532 -34.48 38.02 -0.42
C PHE A 532 -34.97 38.26 1.02
N VAL A 533 -34.95 39.52 1.46
CA VAL A 533 -35.55 39.95 2.74
C VAL A 533 -36.83 40.74 2.41
N GLY A 534 -37.98 40.15 2.74
CA GLY A 534 -39.30 40.73 2.48
C GLY A 534 -39.82 41.58 3.65
N PRO A 535 -40.87 42.37 3.42
CA PRO A 535 -41.48 43.21 4.45
C PRO A 535 -42.14 42.36 5.54
N THR A 536 -41.88 42.69 6.80
CA THR A 536 -42.45 42.05 8.00
C THR A 536 -43.23 43.06 8.84
N PRO A 537 -44.23 42.65 9.63
CA PRO A 537 -44.98 43.59 10.47
C PRO A 537 -44.08 44.35 11.47
N GLU A 538 -44.33 45.64 11.63
CA GLU A 538 -43.57 46.54 12.51
C GLU A 538 -43.52 46.08 13.98
N VAL A 539 -42.35 46.29 14.60
CA VAL A 539 -42.10 46.15 16.04
C VAL A 539 -41.33 47.37 16.55
N CYS A 540 -41.57 47.89 17.77
CA CYS A 540 -40.93 49.14 18.30
C CYS A 540 -39.40 48.93 18.46
N ASN A 541 -38.62 48.98 17.37
CA ASN A 541 -37.18 48.69 17.31
C ASN A 541 -36.38 49.79 16.58
N GLY A 542 -37.04 50.82 16.02
CA GLY A 542 -36.40 51.94 15.33
C GLY A 542 -36.01 51.65 13.87
N LEU A 543 -36.48 50.55 13.30
CA LEU A 543 -36.29 50.16 11.90
C LEU A 543 -37.62 50.22 11.13
N ASP A 544 -37.52 50.26 9.80
CA ASP A 544 -38.65 50.13 8.87
C ASP A 544 -38.71 48.65 8.46
N ASP A 545 -39.37 47.84 9.29
CA ASP A 545 -39.42 46.37 9.19
C ASP A 545 -40.38 45.92 8.08
N ASN A 546 -41.40 46.72 7.79
CA ASN A 546 -42.40 46.48 6.76
C ASN A 546 -42.03 47.10 5.40
N CYS A 547 -40.89 47.79 5.33
CA CYS A 547 -40.29 48.39 4.14
C CYS A 547 -41.25 49.30 3.37
N ASP A 548 -42.08 50.06 4.09
CA ASP A 548 -43.03 51.01 3.53
C ASP A 548 -42.53 52.47 3.55
N GLY A 549 -41.35 52.70 4.13
CA GLY A 549 -40.68 53.99 4.22
C GLY A 549 -40.99 54.77 5.50
N GLN A 550 -41.72 54.19 6.45
CA GLN A 550 -41.93 54.72 7.79
C GLN A 550 -41.29 53.79 8.84
N VAL A 551 -41.02 54.32 10.03
CA VAL A 551 -40.36 53.58 11.12
C VAL A 551 -41.36 53.45 12.26
N ASP A 552 -41.58 52.21 12.72
CA ASP A 552 -42.38 51.83 13.90
C ASP A 552 -43.87 52.27 13.87
N GLU A 553 -44.52 52.36 12.72
CA GLU A 553 -45.95 52.73 12.64
C GLU A 553 -46.90 51.57 12.98
N GLY A 554 -48.04 51.89 13.61
CA GLY A 554 -49.11 50.91 13.84
C GLY A 554 -48.93 49.93 15.01
N VAL A 555 -47.84 50.01 15.79
CA VAL A 555 -47.58 49.13 16.95
C VAL A 555 -48.33 49.62 18.21
N SER A 556 -49.13 48.76 18.86
CA SER A 556 -49.87 49.10 20.11
C SER A 556 -49.28 48.46 21.39
N ASN A 557 -48.57 49.29 22.17
CA ASN A 557 -48.52 49.43 23.63
C ASN A 557 -47.99 48.34 24.61
N THR A 558 -47.50 48.90 25.74
CA THR A 558 -47.41 48.41 27.13
C THR A 558 -46.06 47.85 27.59
N CYS A 559 -45.40 48.54 28.53
CA CYS A 559 -44.24 48.03 29.26
C CYS A 559 -44.41 48.20 30.78
N THR A 560 -43.77 47.32 31.56
CA THR A 560 -43.99 47.14 33.01
C THR A 560 -42.92 47.87 33.84
N ASN A 561 -43.34 48.50 34.93
CA ASN A 561 -42.50 49.04 35.99
C ASN A 561 -42.10 47.91 36.93
N TYR A 562 -40.88 47.38 36.80
CA TYR A 562 -40.39 46.24 37.57
C TYR A 562 -40.10 46.54 39.06
N ALA A 563 -40.07 47.81 39.47
CA ALA A 563 -39.93 48.16 40.89
C ALA A 563 -41.27 48.03 41.67
N THR A 564 -42.40 48.02 40.96
CA THR A 564 -43.76 48.00 41.56
C THR A 564 -44.74 47.03 40.90
N CYS A 565 -44.31 46.32 39.85
CA CYS A 565 -45.12 45.52 38.95
C CYS A 565 -46.40 46.23 38.42
N THR A 566 -46.27 47.47 37.89
CA THR A 566 -47.39 48.26 37.32
C THR A 566 -47.10 48.76 35.89
N GLN A 567 -48.10 49.04 35.04
CA GLN A 567 -47.87 49.36 33.61
C GLN A 567 -47.72 50.86 33.25
N TYR A 568 -46.88 51.17 32.26
CA TYR A 568 -46.71 52.49 31.62
C TYR A 568 -47.37 52.57 30.23
N THR A 569 -47.70 53.80 29.80
CA THR A 569 -48.53 54.09 28.60
C THR A 569 -47.82 54.78 27.41
N THR A 570 -46.48 54.87 27.32
CA THR A 570 -45.74 55.45 26.14
C THR A 570 -44.34 54.82 25.90
N CYS A 571 -43.91 54.57 24.63
CA CYS A 571 -42.64 53.88 24.22
C CYS A 571 -41.33 54.65 24.60
N SER A 572 -41.40 55.87 25.15
CA SER A 572 -40.22 56.71 25.46
C SER A 572 -39.58 56.50 26.84
N GLN A 573 -40.06 55.55 27.66
CA GLN A 573 -39.60 55.35 29.05
C GLN A 573 -39.53 53.88 29.53
N CYS A 574 -39.42 52.88 28.66
CA CYS A 574 -39.37 51.50 29.12
C CYS A 574 -37.98 51.13 29.65
N PRO A 575 -37.81 50.83 30.96
CA PRO A 575 -36.57 50.21 31.45
C PRO A 575 -36.46 48.77 30.94
N THR A 576 -35.24 48.30 30.72
CA THR A 576 -34.97 46.90 30.37
C THR A 576 -35.44 45.97 31.50
N ARG A 577 -35.99 44.81 31.13
CA ARG A 577 -36.47 43.81 32.08
C ARG A 577 -35.32 43.36 33.00
N PRO A 578 -35.43 43.48 34.34
CA PRO A 578 -34.44 42.95 35.27
C PRO A 578 -34.31 41.44 35.07
N VAL A 579 -33.11 40.90 35.26
CA VAL A 579 -32.91 39.46 35.29
C VAL A 579 -33.28 38.95 36.67
N GLU A 580 -33.95 37.80 36.75
CA GLU A 580 -34.24 37.14 38.02
C GLU A 580 -32.95 36.81 38.79
N ILE A 581 -33.04 36.82 40.11
CA ILE A 581 -31.97 36.44 41.02
C ILE A 581 -32.56 35.33 41.90
N CYS A 582 -31.80 34.27 42.18
CA CYS A 582 -32.26 33.15 42.99
C CYS A 582 -32.32 33.56 44.49
N ASP A 583 -33.31 34.39 44.83
CA ASP A 583 -33.54 34.96 46.17
C ASP A 583 -34.97 34.75 46.69
N GLY A 584 -35.83 34.08 45.91
CA GLY A 584 -37.21 33.76 46.26
C GLY A 584 -38.20 34.90 45.99
N ILE A 585 -37.82 35.93 45.23
CA ILE A 585 -38.66 37.06 44.82
C ILE A 585 -38.78 37.08 43.29
N ASP A 586 -39.99 37.33 42.78
CA ASP A 586 -40.24 37.56 41.35
C ASP A 586 -39.71 38.96 40.93
N ASN A 587 -38.42 39.02 40.56
CA ASN A 587 -37.73 40.28 40.25
C ASN A 587 -38.09 40.87 38.86
N ASP A 588 -38.65 40.07 37.96
CA ASP A 588 -39.02 40.50 36.61
C ASP A 588 -40.55 40.56 36.37
N CYS A 589 -41.33 40.34 37.42
CA CYS A 589 -42.78 40.46 37.51
C CYS A 589 -43.53 39.58 36.48
N ASP A 590 -42.97 38.43 36.11
CA ASP A 590 -43.58 37.52 35.13
C ASP A 590 -44.57 36.51 35.76
N GLY A 591 -44.69 36.52 37.09
CA GLY A 591 -45.58 35.66 37.88
C GLY A 591 -44.97 34.31 38.26
N GLN A 592 -43.70 34.08 37.94
CA GLN A 592 -42.91 32.93 38.37
C GLN A 592 -41.77 33.41 39.28
N VAL A 593 -41.33 32.54 40.19
CA VAL A 593 -40.27 32.88 41.15
C VAL A 593 -39.02 32.09 40.76
N ASP A 594 -37.92 32.80 40.49
CA ASP A 594 -36.56 32.30 40.22
C ASP A 594 -36.39 31.45 38.92
N ASN A 595 -37.16 31.69 37.86
CA ASN A 595 -37.21 30.84 36.66
C ASN A 595 -36.09 31.07 35.61
N ASN A 596 -35.36 32.18 35.68
CA ASN A 596 -34.34 32.64 34.72
C ASN A 596 -33.12 33.27 35.44
N ALA A 597 -32.82 32.82 36.66
CA ALA A 597 -31.71 33.39 37.44
C ALA A 597 -30.35 33.21 36.73
N LEU A 598 -29.53 34.27 36.67
CA LEU A 598 -28.31 34.45 35.83
C LEU A 598 -27.17 33.41 36.00
N GLN A 599 -27.38 32.34 36.76
CA GLN A 599 -26.40 31.25 36.94
C GLN A 599 -27.03 29.86 36.81
N VAL A 600 -28.35 29.74 36.67
CA VAL A 600 -29.02 28.46 36.47
C VAL A 600 -28.66 27.91 35.09
N GLY A 601 -28.11 26.69 35.04
CA GLY A 601 -27.58 26.07 33.82
C GLY A 601 -26.10 26.37 33.53
N THR A 602 -25.45 27.25 34.30
CA THR A 602 -23.99 27.45 34.18
C THR A 602 -23.23 26.29 34.85
N PRO A 603 -22.09 25.88 34.28
CA PRO A 603 -21.36 24.72 34.77
C PRO A 603 -20.65 25.01 36.09
N CYS A 604 -20.69 24.04 37.00
CA CYS A 604 -20.08 24.09 38.33
C CYS A 604 -19.21 22.86 38.59
N GLY A 605 -18.17 23.00 39.41
CA GLY A 605 -17.16 21.95 39.63
C GLY A 605 -15.97 22.03 38.66
N VAL A 606 -15.04 21.07 38.78
CA VAL A 606 -13.85 20.96 37.92
C VAL A 606 -14.08 19.95 36.80
N ALA A 607 -13.36 20.11 35.69
CA ALA A 607 -13.36 19.17 34.56
C ALA A 607 -11.97 18.57 34.36
N THR A 608 -11.23 18.42 35.46
CA THR A 608 -9.89 17.85 35.49
C THR A 608 -10.04 16.36 35.75
N GLY A 609 -9.47 15.51 34.89
CA GLY A 609 -9.61 14.06 35.00
C GLY A 609 -11.02 13.54 34.75
N GLU A 610 -11.44 12.52 35.52
CA GLU A 610 -12.78 11.91 35.43
C GLU A 610 -13.87 12.74 36.15
N CYS A 611 -13.51 13.85 36.78
CA CYS A 611 -14.48 14.78 37.35
C CYS A 611 -15.35 15.39 36.25
N ARG A 612 -16.67 15.26 36.41
CA ARG A 612 -17.66 15.89 35.53
C ARG A 612 -18.24 17.11 36.21
N ARG A 613 -18.25 18.22 35.48
CA ARG A 613 -18.96 19.44 35.88
C ARG A 613 -20.46 19.15 36.01
N GLY A 614 -21.04 19.60 37.12
CA GLY A 614 -22.48 19.71 37.26
C GLY A 614 -22.99 21.01 36.64
N THR A 615 -24.27 21.30 36.78
CA THR A 615 -24.86 22.61 36.49
C THR A 615 -25.46 23.19 37.76
N PHE A 616 -25.33 24.50 37.91
CA PHE A 616 -26.01 25.21 38.99
C PHE A 616 -27.53 25.18 38.75
N ALA A 617 -28.28 24.83 39.78
CA ALA A 617 -29.73 24.82 39.82
C ALA A 617 -30.22 25.63 41.04
N CYS A 618 -31.31 26.39 40.87
CA CYS A 618 -31.94 27.11 41.97
C CYS A 618 -32.85 26.15 42.74
N VAL A 619 -32.49 25.83 43.98
CA VAL A 619 -33.25 24.90 44.84
C VAL A 619 -33.56 25.60 46.16
N ASN A 620 -34.84 25.88 46.42
CA ASN A 620 -35.32 26.58 47.62
C ASN A 620 -34.68 27.96 47.85
N GLY A 621 -34.53 28.79 46.80
CA GLY A 621 -33.97 30.14 46.91
C GLY A 621 -32.45 30.16 47.16
N ALA A 622 -31.74 29.09 46.80
CA ALA A 622 -30.29 29.01 46.86
C ALA A 622 -29.72 28.28 45.64
N LEU A 623 -28.58 28.77 45.14
CA LEU A 623 -27.88 28.18 44.00
C LEU A 623 -27.11 26.93 44.45
N VAL A 624 -27.44 25.75 43.90
CA VAL A 624 -26.83 24.45 44.26
C VAL A 624 -26.27 23.78 43.01
N CYS A 625 -25.05 23.24 43.09
CA CYS A 625 -24.44 22.48 42.00
C CYS A 625 -25.03 21.05 41.93
N GLN A 626 -25.80 20.74 40.90
CA GLN A 626 -26.39 19.41 40.69
C GLN A 626 -25.70 18.68 39.53
N GLY A 627 -25.48 17.36 39.70
CA GLY A 627 -24.92 16.50 38.64
C GLY A 627 -23.38 16.42 38.57
N GLN A 628 -22.65 16.98 39.55
CA GLN A 628 -21.20 16.84 39.62
C GLN A 628 -20.76 15.43 40.08
N THR A 629 -19.63 14.94 39.55
CA THR A 629 -18.86 13.81 40.11
C THR A 629 -17.59 14.39 40.74
N GLY A 630 -17.44 14.26 42.06
CA GLY A 630 -16.30 14.82 42.81
C GLY A 630 -15.08 13.89 42.87
N PRO A 631 -13.94 14.37 43.39
CA PRO A 631 -12.70 13.62 43.43
C PRO A 631 -12.80 12.37 44.32
N SER A 632 -12.14 11.30 43.89
CA SER A 632 -12.04 10.00 44.55
C SER A 632 -10.58 9.56 44.65
N ASN A 633 -10.26 8.52 45.42
CA ASN A 633 -8.86 8.11 45.57
C ASN A 633 -8.27 7.59 44.23
N GLU A 634 -7.03 7.95 43.98
CA GLU A 634 -6.26 7.53 42.81
C GLU A 634 -6.12 6.02 42.64
N THR A 635 -6.24 5.58 41.39
CA THR A 635 -6.14 4.19 40.95
C THR A 635 -5.26 4.18 39.70
N CYS A 636 -4.40 3.17 39.54
CA CYS A 636 -3.53 3.09 38.36
C CYS A 636 -4.34 2.63 37.15
N ASP A 637 -5.08 3.55 36.53
CA ASP A 637 -5.94 3.32 35.38
C ASP A 637 -5.71 4.32 34.24
N GLY A 638 -4.71 5.21 34.39
CA GLY A 638 -4.36 6.20 33.38
C GLY A 638 -5.30 7.41 33.40
N LEU A 639 -6.14 7.52 34.42
CA LEU A 639 -7.07 8.61 34.63
C LEU A 639 -6.68 9.39 35.89
N ASP A 640 -7.16 10.62 35.97
CA ASP A 640 -6.97 11.51 37.13
C ASP A 640 -8.27 11.46 37.94
N ASN A 641 -8.28 10.59 38.95
CA ASN A 641 -9.45 10.20 39.73
C ASN A 641 -9.66 11.10 40.95
N ASP A 642 -8.61 11.75 41.45
CA ASP A 642 -8.64 12.72 42.54
C ASP A 642 -8.65 14.20 42.06
N CYS A 643 -8.59 14.38 40.74
CA CYS A 643 -8.83 15.63 40.02
C CYS A 643 -7.85 16.75 40.41
N ASP A 644 -6.62 16.38 40.80
CA ASP A 644 -5.56 17.31 41.18
C ASP A 644 -4.70 17.77 39.99
N GLY A 645 -4.94 17.20 38.80
CA GLY A 645 -4.24 17.53 37.55
C GLY A 645 -3.02 16.66 37.28
N THR A 646 -2.77 15.64 38.10
CA THR A 646 -1.73 14.64 37.87
C THR A 646 -2.34 13.24 37.75
N ILE A 647 -2.03 12.55 36.66
CA ILE A 647 -2.54 11.19 36.40
C ILE A 647 -1.76 10.19 37.27
N ASP A 648 -2.48 9.26 37.91
CA ASP A 648 -1.96 8.10 38.65
C ASP A 648 -0.95 8.44 39.78
N ASN A 649 -1.14 9.54 40.51
CA ASN A 649 -0.31 9.94 41.65
C ASN A 649 -0.83 9.36 42.99
N ASN A 650 0.01 9.37 44.04
CA ASN A 650 -0.40 8.99 45.41
C ASN A 650 -1.09 7.60 45.59
N ILE A 651 -0.92 6.66 44.65
CA ILE A 651 -1.56 5.34 44.69
C ILE A 651 -0.94 4.46 45.81
N PRO A 652 -1.75 3.91 46.73
CA PRO A 652 -1.25 3.03 47.79
C PRO A 652 -0.58 1.74 47.25
N GLY A 653 0.68 1.49 47.61
CA GLY A 653 1.41 0.26 47.27
C GLY A 653 2.44 0.40 46.14
N LEU A 654 2.49 1.56 45.47
CA LEU A 654 3.59 1.92 44.57
C LEU A 654 4.93 2.02 45.33
N GLY A 655 6.01 1.47 44.75
CA GLY A 655 7.34 1.44 45.37
C GLY A 655 7.62 0.24 46.28
N GLN A 656 6.66 -0.69 46.47
CA GLN A 656 6.89 -1.94 47.21
C GLN A 656 7.48 -3.03 46.31
N ALA A 657 8.26 -3.94 46.90
CA ALA A 657 8.85 -5.06 46.17
C ALA A 657 7.76 -6.05 45.69
N CYS A 658 7.93 -6.57 44.49
CA CYS A 658 7.01 -7.49 43.82
C CYS A 658 7.79 -8.58 43.05
N GLY A 659 7.15 -9.71 42.75
CA GLY A 659 7.79 -10.86 42.08
C GLY A 659 8.48 -11.85 43.03
N SER A 660 9.15 -12.84 42.44
CA SER A 660 9.79 -13.98 43.13
C SER A 660 11.29 -14.04 42.79
N SER A 661 12.09 -14.67 43.65
CA SER A 661 13.51 -14.96 43.41
C SER A 661 13.77 -16.44 43.14
N THR A 662 12.78 -17.15 42.61
CA THR A 662 12.82 -18.60 42.34
C THR A 662 13.12 -18.83 40.86
N GLY A 663 13.94 -19.83 40.52
CA GLY A 663 14.33 -20.09 39.13
C GLY A 663 15.12 -18.94 38.49
N ILE A 664 14.72 -18.56 37.27
CA ILE A 664 15.29 -17.40 36.56
C ILE A 664 14.66 -16.05 36.98
N CYS A 665 13.57 -16.09 37.78
CA CYS A 665 12.88 -14.87 38.20
C CYS A 665 13.74 -13.99 39.12
N ARG A 666 13.56 -12.68 38.95
CA ARG A 666 14.11 -11.64 39.82
C ARG A 666 12.96 -10.78 40.34
N PRO A 667 12.93 -10.43 41.64
CA PRO A 667 11.95 -9.49 42.14
C PRO A 667 12.23 -8.08 41.63
N GLY A 668 11.17 -7.30 41.45
CA GLY A 668 11.17 -5.90 41.01
C GLY A 668 10.39 -5.02 41.98
N THR A 669 9.97 -3.85 41.50
CA THR A 669 9.21 -2.87 42.29
C THR A 669 7.93 -2.47 41.58
N ASN A 670 6.80 -2.42 42.29
CA ASN A 670 5.53 -1.99 41.73
C ASN A 670 5.63 -0.52 41.26
N ALA A 671 5.28 -0.29 40.00
CA ALA A 671 5.24 1.00 39.32
C ALA A 671 3.96 1.10 38.48
N CYS A 672 3.46 2.31 38.24
CA CYS A 672 2.30 2.52 37.39
C CYS A 672 2.80 2.91 36.00
N VAL A 673 2.56 2.06 34.99
CA VAL A 673 3.04 2.26 33.62
C VAL A 673 1.91 1.93 32.66
N GLY A 674 1.47 2.92 31.88
CA GLY A 674 0.40 2.73 30.89
C GLY A 674 -0.96 2.40 31.50
N GLY A 675 -1.29 2.96 32.67
CA GLY A 675 -2.57 2.72 33.36
C GLY A 675 -2.71 1.32 33.96
N GLN A 676 -1.59 0.64 34.26
CA GLN A 676 -1.57 -0.63 34.97
C GLN A 676 -0.41 -0.68 35.97
N THR A 677 -0.66 -1.24 37.16
CA THR A 677 0.40 -1.54 38.13
C THR A 677 1.27 -2.66 37.60
N VAL A 678 2.47 -2.31 37.13
CA VAL A 678 3.49 -3.20 36.57
C VAL A 678 4.64 -3.36 37.57
N CYS A 679 5.17 -4.57 37.68
CA CYS A 679 6.34 -4.85 38.50
C CYS A 679 7.63 -4.58 37.70
N LEU A 680 8.14 -3.35 37.75
CA LEU A 680 9.33 -2.94 36.98
C LEU A 680 10.61 -3.53 37.57
N GLY A 681 11.50 -4.01 36.69
CA GLY A 681 12.76 -4.67 37.07
C GLY A 681 12.61 -6.13 37.49
N ALA A 682 11.38 -6.66 37.51
CA ALA A 682 11.17 -8.08 37.74
C ALA A 682 11.29 -8.90 36.45
N VAL A 683 11.91 -10.07 36.55
CA VAL A 683 11.76 -11.13 35.55
C VAL A 683 10.54 -11.94 36.00
N GLN A 684 9.44 -11.82 35.25
CA GLN A 684 8.15 -12.44 35.58
C GLN A 684 8.17 -13.95 35.27
N PRO A 685 7.35 -14.75 35.98
CA PRO A 685 7.01 -16.11 35.56
C PRO A 685 6.58 -16.13 34.09
N GLN A 686 7.30 -16.87 33.27
CA GLN A 686 6.94 -17.17 31.89
C GLN A 686 6.39 -18.58 31.80
N THR A 687 5.60 -18.90 30.79
CA THR A 687 5.21 -20.30 30.55
C THR A 687 6.46 -21.15 30.36
N GLU A 688 6.50 -22.32 30.98
CA GLU A 688 7.62 -23.26 30.89
C GLU A 688 7.98 -23.57 29.45
N VAL A 689 9.28 -23.48 29.17
CA VAL A 689 9.90 -23.86 27.92
C VAL A 689 10.85 -25.01 28.24
N CYS A 690 10.96 -25.97 27.33
CA CYS A 690 11.89 -27.09 27.50
C CYS A 690 13.34 -26.63 27.29
N ASP A 691 13.93 -25.94 28.27
CA ASP A 691 15.26 -25.35 28.19
C ASP A 691 16.16 -25.72 29.40
N GLY A 692 15.63 -26.51 30.34
CA GLY A 692 16.35 -26.92 31.55
C GLY A 692 16.39 -25.85 32.64
N LEU A 693 15.62 -24.78 32.49
CA LEU A 693 15.42 -23.72 33.47
C LEU A 693 13.98 -23.75 34.00
N ASP A 694 13.78 -23.11 35.15
CA ASP A 694 12.46 -22.92 35.76
C ASP A 694 11.97 -21.53 35.31
N ASN A 695 11.32 -21.48 34.14
CA ASN A 695 10.86 -20.24 33.50
C ASN A 695 9.59 -19.69 34.15
N ASN A 696 8.73 -20.55 34.70
CA ASN A 696 7.50 -20.17 35.41
C ASN A 696 7.71 -19.91 36.90
N CYS A 697 8.92 -20.19 37.39
CA CYS A 697 9.37 -19.86 38.73
C CYS A 697 8.52 -20.51 39.83
N ASP A 698 7.94 -21.68 39.55
CA ASP A 698 7.15 -22.47 40.50
C ASP A 698 8.01 -23.45 41.32
N GLY A 699 9.32 -23.51 41.03
CA GLY A 699 10.30 -24.35 41.71
C GLY A 699 10.49 -25.71 41.05
N GLN A 700 9.88 -25.98 39.90
CA GLN A 700 10.06 -27.20 39.11
C GLN A 700 10.56 -26.85 37.71
N VAL A 701 11.65 -27.49 37.29
CA VAL A 701 12.23 -27.30 35.95
C VAL A 701 11.43 -28.07 34.89
N ASP A 702 11.12 -27.42 33.78
CA ASP A 702 10.48 -27.97 32.57
C ASP A 702 9.10 -28.65 32.82
N ASN A 703 8.29 -28.13 33.75
CA ASN A 703 6.97 -28.71 34.08
C ASN A 703 5.83 -28.13 33.21
N GLY A 704 4.69 -28.82 33.11
CA GLY A 704 3.51 -28.26 32.43
C GLY A 704 3.60 -28.02 30.90
N ILE A 705 4.65 -28.51 30.23
CA ILE A 705 4.82 -28.41 28.78
C ILE A 705 3.69 -29.20 28.09
N ALA A 706 2.87 -28.49 27.30
CA ALA A 706 1.74 -29.09 26.60
C ALA A 706 2.20 -30.16 25.61
N SER A 707 1.56 -31.34 25.67
CA SER A 707 1.75 -32.40 24.69
C SER A 707 1.04 -32.04 23.39
N VAL A 708 1.79 -31.55 22.41
CA VAL A 708 1.29 -31.12 21.10
C VAL A 708 1.58 -32.22 20.08
N PRO A 709 0.63 -32.57 19.20
CA PRO A 709 0.90 -33.47 18.08
C PRO A 709 2.02 -32.90 17.20
N CYS A 710 3.00 -33.73 16.86
CA CYS A 710 4.15 -33.36 16.04
C CYS A 710 4.41 -34.42 14.97
N GLY A 711 5.01 -34.04 13.84
CA GLY A 711 5.17 -34.92 12.68
C GLY A 711 3.99 -34.86 11.70
N SER A 712 4.08 -35.62 10.60
CA SER A 712 3.11 -35.63 9.51
C SER A 712 2.28 -36.92 9.50
N SER A 713 1.04 -36.85 9.01
CA SER A 713 0.18 -38.00 8.73
C SER A 713 0.09 -38.31 7.23
N VAL A 714 1.01 -37.78 6.43
CA VAL A 714 1.07 -37.93 4.98
C VAL A 714 1.96 -39.13 4.64
N GLY A 715 1.50 -40.00 3.73
CA GLY A 715 2.28 -41.15 3.25
C GLY A 715 2.62 -42.17 4.34
N ALA A 716 3.89 -42.57 4.40
CA ALA A 716 4.43 -43.48 5.41
C ALA A 716 4.65 -42.83 6.79
N CYS A 717 4.56 -41.49 6.89
CA CYS A 717 4.77 -40.80 8.15
C CYS A 717 3.62 -41.05 9.14
N ARG A 718 3.99 -41.14 10.41
CA ARG A 718 3.03 -41.18 11.52
C ARG A 718 3.33 -40.04 12.49
N PRO A 719 2.33 -39.23 12.88
CA PRO A 719 2.54 -38.19 13.87
C PRO A 719 2.77 -38.81 15.27
N GLY A 720 3.61 -38.15 16.06
CA GLY A 720 3.86 -38.40 17.47
C GLY A 720 3.39 -37.23 18.33
N ASN A 721 3.84 -37.18 19.59
CA ASN A 721 3.57 -36.09 20.51
C ASN A 721 4.87 -35.48 21.03
N THR A 722 4.90 -34.16 21.21
CA THR A 722 6.03 -33.47 21.82
C THR A 722 6.18 -33.88 23.28
N ALA A 723 7.41 -34.17 23.69
CA ALA A 723 7.81 -34.48 25.05
C ALA A 723 9.13 -33.76 25.36
N CYS A 724 9.28 -33.26 26.58
CA CYS A 724 10.53 -32.65 27.03
C CYS A 724 11.43 -33.72 27.63
N VAL A 725 12.62 -33.92 27.06
CA VAL A 725 13.61 -34.88 27.56
C VAL A 725 14.97 -34.21 27.61
N ASN A 726 15.53 -34.07 28.82
CA ASN A 726 16.83 -33.43 29.08
C ASN A 726 16.94 -31.98 28.53
N GLY A 727 15.91 -31.15 28.71
CA GLY A 727 15.92 -29.76 28.23
C GLY A 727 15.86 -29.62 26.71
N GLN A 728 15.35 -30.63 25.99
CA GLN A 728 15.05 -30.55 24.56
C GLN A 728 13.67 -31.13 24.23
N THR A 729 12.88 -30.35 23.48
CA THR A 729 11.58 -30.77 22.97
C THR A 729 11.78 -31.81 21.87
N VAL A 730 11.44 -33.07 22.14
CA VAL A 730 11.55 -34.19 21.20
C VAL A 730 10.18 -34.68 20.78
N CYS A 731 10.03 -35.08 19.52
CA CYS A 731 8.79 -35.67 19.02
C CYS A 731 8.79 -37.19 19.29
N GLN A 732 8.19 -37.61 20.40
CA GLN A 732 8.13 -39.03 20.77
C GLN A 732 7.00 -39.75 20.03
N GLY A 733 7.34 -40.87 19.39
CA GLY A 733 6.38 -41.75 18.71
C GLY A 733 6.16 -41.45 17.21
N ALA A 734 6.78 -40.38 16.69
CA ALA A 734 6.72 -40.04 15.26
C ALA A 734 7.64 -40.91 14.40
N VAL A 735 7.17 -41.21 13.18
CA VAL A 735 8.00 -41.75 12.09
C VAL A 735 8.16 -40.60 11.08
N GLY A 736 9.39 -40.10 10.95
CA GLY A 736 9.72 -38.95 10.10
C GLY A 736 9.98 -39.33 8.64
N PRO A 737 10.14 -38.32 7.77
CA PRO A 737 10.36 -38.53 6.35
C PRO A 737 11.71 -39.21 6.11
N SER A 738 11.71 -40.18 5.19
CA SER A 738 12.88 -40.89 4.69
C SER A 738 13.02 -40.65 3.19
N ALA A 739 14.22 -40.84 2.63
CA ALA A 739 14.42 -40.64 1.20
C ALA A 739 13.45 -41.49 0.37
N GLU A 740 12.86 -40.87 -0.65
CA GLU A 740 11.87 -41.51 -1.51
C GLU A 740 12.45 -42.75 -2.21
N ILE A 741 11.66 -43.82 -2.25
CA ILE A 741 11.96 -45.06 -2.96
C ILE A 741 10.77 -45.44 -3.84
N CYS A 742 11.02 -46.15 -4.93
CA CYS A 742 9.98 -46.55 -5.87
C CYS A 742 9.15 -47.74 -5.34
N ASP A 743 8.28 -47.48 -4.36
CA ASP A 743 7.41 -48.47 -3.73
C ASP A 743 5.90 -48.11 -3.79
N GLY A 744 5.56 -46.96 -4.37
CA GLY A 744 4.19 -46.47 -4.49
C GLY A 744 3.65 -45.86 -3.19
N ILE A 745 4.52 -45.54 -2.24
CA ILE A 745 4.21 -44.88 -0.97
C ILE A 745 5.07 -43.62 -0.89
N ASP A 746 4.46 -42.50 -0.49
CA ASP A 746 5.17 -41.27 -0.17
C ASP A 746 6.01 -41.46 1.13
N ASN A 747 7.32 -41.71 0.97
CA ASN A 747 8.25 -42.01 2.07
C ASN A 747 8.88 -40.74 2.65
N ASP A 748 8.99 -39.67 1.87
CA ASP A 748 9.53 -38.38 2.31
C ASP A 748 8.46 -37.39 2.78
N CYS A 749 7.20 -37.82 2.72
CA CYS A 749 6.01 -37.19 3.29
C CYS A 749 5.74 -35.78 2.76
N ASN A 750 6.14 -35.53 1.52
CA ASN A 750 5.96 -34.25 0.83
C ASN A 750 4.58 -34.12 0.13
N GLY A 751 3.78 -35.19 0.12
CA GLY A 751 2.44 -35.24 -0.46
C GLY A 751 2.39 -35.76 -1.90
N LEU A 752 3.54 -36.08 -2.49
CA LEU A 752 3.67 -36.66 -3.83
C LEU A 752 4.23 -38.08 -3.70
N VAL A 753 3.65 -39.01 -4.45
CA VAL A 753 4.11 -40.41 -4.46
C VAL A 753 5.19 -40.57 -5.52
N ASP A 754 6.33 -41.16 -5.15
CA ASP A 754 7.48 -41.49 -6.01
C ASP A 754 8.06 -40.28 -6.78
N ASP A 755 8.18 -39.09 -6.18
CA ASP A 755 8.54 -37.85 -6.90
C ASP A 755 10.05 -37.59 -7.10
N ASN A 756 10.92 -38.32 -6.40
CA ASN A 756 12.36 -38.32 -6.66
C ASN A 756 13.04 -39.61 -6.12
N PRO A 757 12.64 -40.80 -6.62
CA PRO A 757 13.05 -42.07 -6.03
C PRO A 757 14.57 -42.26 -6.15
N THR A 758 15.22 -42.50 -5.02
CA THR A 758 16.69 -42.66 -4.93
C THR A 758 17.18 -44.04 -5.34
N ASP A 759 16.27 -44.98 -5.56
CA ASP A 759 16.55 -46.39 -5.81
C ASP A 759 16.31 -46.83 -7.27
N VAL A 760 16.24 -45.85 -8.18
CA VAL A 760 16.20 -46.00 -9.65
C VAL A 760 17.44 -45.38 -10.30
N GLY A 761 17.58 -45.48 -11.63
CA GLY A 761 18.75 -44.97 -12.38
C GLY A 761 19.92 -45.96 -12.50
N ALA A 762 19.84 -47.12 -11.84
CA ALA A 762 20.78 -48.21 -12.07
C ALA A 762 20.58 -48.83 -13.46
N ALA A 763 21.68 -49.21 -14.11
CA ALA A 763 21.64 -49.93 -15.38
C ALA A 763 20.94 -51.30 -15.21
N CYS A 764 20.08 -51.66 -16.15
CA CYS A 764 19.35 -52.91 -16.16
C CYS A 764 19.38 -53.55 -17.56
N GLY A 765 19.25 -54.88 -17.63
CA GLY A 765 19.42 -55.65 -18.86
C GLY A 765 20.89 -56.08 -19.11
N SER A 766 21.14 -56.69 -20.28
CA SER A 766 22.45 -57.20 -20.68
C SER A 766 23.08 -56.35 -21.79
N ALA A 767 24.40 -56.23 -21.78
CA ALA A 767 25.18 -55.63 -22.87
C ALA A 767 25.84 -56.72 -23.76
N VAL A 768 25.43 -57.97 -23.59
CA VAL A 768 25.98 -59.14 -24.29
C VAL A 768 25.15 -59.38 -25.56
N GLY A 769 25.83 -59.70 -26.67
CA GLY A 769 25.18 -59.95 -27.97
C GLY A 769 24.49 -58.71 -28.56
N GLU A 770 23.28 -58.90 -29.08
CA GLU A 770 22.44 -57.82 -29.64
C GLU A 770 21.58 -57.09 -28.58
N CYS A 771 21.69 -57.47 -27.31
CA CYS A 771 21.00 -56.78 -26.22
C CYS A 771 21.58 -55.39 -25.95
N LYS A 772 20.72 -54.48 -25.48
CA LYS A 772 21.10 -53.16 -24.98
C LYS A 772 20.64 -52.99 -23.55
N GLN A 773 21.53 -52.47 -22.70
CA GLN A 773 21.18 -52.07 -21.34
C GLN A 773 20.24 -50.86 -21.38
N GLY A 774 19.23 -50.89 -20.54
CA GLY A 774 18.38 -49.76 -20.20
C GLY A 774 18.73 -49.21 -18.82
N VAL A 775 17.89 -48.30 -18.33
CA VAL A 775 17.96 -47.77 -16.96
C VAL A 775 16.67 -48.10 -16.22
N THR A 776 16.80 -48.37 -14.93
CA THR A 776 15.64 -48.53 -14.05
C THR A 776 14.96 -47.18 -13.88
N GLN A 777 13.64 -47.14 -14.10
CA GLN A 777 12.80 -45.95 -13.97
C GLN A 777 11.56 -46.31 -13.16
N CYS A 778 11.11 -45.39 -12.30
CA CYS A 778 9.90 -45.61 -11.52
C CYS A 778 8.67 -45.32 -12.39
N VAL A 779 7.79 -46.32 -12.54
CA VAL A 779 6.52 -46.18 -13.25
C VAL A 779 5.45 -46.83 -12.39
N ALA A 780 4.54 -46.01 -11.82
CA ALA A 780 3.44 -46.44 -10.97
C ALA A 780 3.86 -47.35 -9.79
N GLY A 781 4.86 -46.93 -9.01
CA GLY A 781 5.36 -47.66 -7.84
C GLY A 781 6.12 -48.96 -8.16
N GLN A 782 6.55 -49.15 -9.42
CA GLN A 782 7.37 -50.30 -9.81
C GLN A 782 8.59 -49.86 -10.62
N LYS A 783 9.75 -50.48 -10.32
CA LYS A 783 10.98 -50.29 -11.10
C LYS A 783 10.85 -51.00 -12.45
N VAL A 784 10.70 -50.22 -13.50
CA VAL A 784 10.62 -50.69 -14.88
C VAL A 784 11.95 -50.41 -15.58
N CYS A 785 12.47 -51.38 -16.32
CA CYS A 785 13.67 -51.20 -17.12
C CYS A 785 13.31 -50.53 -18.46
N THR A 786 13.56 -49.24 -18.61
CA THR A 786 13.25 -48.48 -19.82
C THR A 786 14.47 -48.36 -20.73
N GLY A 787 14.27 -48.51 -22.04
CA GLY A 787 15.33 -48.45 -23.05
C GLY A 787 16.12 -49.75 -23.28
N ALA A 788 15.83 -50.84 -22.56
CA ALA A 788 16.50 -52.12 -22.78
C ALA A 788 15.94 -52.89 -24.01
N VAL A 789 16.83 -53.56 -24.74
CA VAL A 789 16.47 -54.57 -25.74
C VAL A 789 16.75 -55.94 -25.12
N GLY A 790 15.68 -56.72 -24.87
CA GLY A 790 15.77 -58.01 -24.18
C GLY A 790 16.12 -59.19 -25.10
N PRO A 791 16.42 -60.36 -24.51
CA PRO A 791 16.82 -61.56 -25.24
C PRO A 791 15.67 -62.13 -26.08
N LYS A 792 16.00 -62.56 -27.30
CA LYS A 792 15.10 -63.24 -28.24
C LYS A 792 15.62 -64.66 -28.46
N PRO A 793 14.76 -65.64 -28.79
CA PRO A 793 15.22 -66.99 -29.11
C PRO A 793 16.25 -66.99 -30.23
N GLU A 794 17.27 -67.83 -30.08
CA GLU A 794 18.34 -67.98 -31.06
C GLU A 794 17.84 -68.48 -32.41
N VAL A 795 18.46 -67.93 -33.45
CA VAL A 795 18.25 -68.28 -34.86
C VAL A 795 19.62 -68.41 -35.49
N CYS A 796 19.80 -69.36 -36.41
CA CYS A 796 21.08 -69.65 -37.07
C CYS A 796 21.48 -68.50 -38.00
N ASP A 797 21.98 -67.40 -37.44
CA ASP A 797 22.33 -66.15 -38.14
C ASP A 797 23.73 -65.63 -37.78
N GLY A 798 24.45 -66.33 -36.90
CA GLY A 798 25.81 -65.97 -36.49
C GLY A 798 25.84 -64.89 -35.41
N LYS A 799 24.71 -64.60 -34.75
CA LYS A 799 24.59 -63.63 -33.66
C LYS A 799 24.18 -64.30 -32.35
N ASP A 800 24.27 -63.52 -31.28
CA ASP A 800 23.87 -63.88 -29.92
C ASP A 800 22.60 -63.05 -29.62
N ASN A 801 21.46 -63.67 -29.94
CA ASN A 801 20.13 -63.08 -29.89
C ASN A 801 19.47 -63.27 -28.52
N ASP A 802 19.82 -64.33 -27.79
CA ASP A 802 19.33 -64.63 -26.44
C ASP A 802 20.23 -64.07 -25.32
N CYS A 803 21.35 -63.44 -25.72
CA CYS A 803 22.23 -62.64 -24.87
C CYS A 803 22.86 -63.42 -23.72
N ASP A 804 23.05 -64.73 -23.89
CA ASP A 804 23.69 -65.62 -22.93
C ASP A 804 25.22 -65.70 -23.09
N GLY A 805 25.77 -65.03 -24.12
CA GLY A 805 27.19 -64.97 -24.43
C GLY A 805 27.68 -66.07 -25.36
N GLN A 806 26.79 -66.91 -25.87
CA GLN A 806 27.07 -67.92 -26.88
C GLN A 806 26.36 -67.55 -28.18
N ILE A 807 27.03 -67.78 -29.31
CA ILE A 807 26.46 -67.52 -30.63
C ILE A 807 25.74 -68.78 -31.10
N ASP A 808 24.50 -68.63 -31.58
CA ASP A 808 23.69 -69.69 -32.20
C ASP A 808 23.49 -70.95 -31.30
N ASN A 809 23.42 -70.79 -29.96
CA ASN A 809 23.10 -71.88 -29.02
C ASN A 809 21.58 -72.13 -28.95
N GLY A 810 21.14 -73.23 -28.35
CA GLY A 810 19.70 -73.45 -28.09
C GLY A 810 18.79 -73.58 -29.34
N ILE A 811 19.33 -73.50 -30.55
CA ILE A 811 18.57 -73.60 -31.81
C ILE A 811 17.97 -75.00 -31.93
N ALA A 812 16.64 -75.05 -32.10
CA ALA A 812 15.91 -76.30 -32.24
C ALA A 812 16.48 -77.15 -33.38
N ASN A 813 16.77 -78.42 -33.08
CA ASN A 813 17.35 -79.44 -33.96
C ASN A 813 18.87 -79.39 -34.17
N VAL A 814 19.59 -78.41 -33.66
CA VAL A 814 21.07 -78.48 -33.63
C VAL A 814 21.49 -79.60 -32.67
N GLY A 815 22.38 -80.48 -33.14
CA GLY A 815 22.78 -81.68 -32.40
C GLY A 815 21.91 -82.92 -32.66
N ASN A 816 20.77 -82.78 -33.37
CA ASN A 816 19.97 -83.94 -33.75
C ASN A 816 20.67 -84.74 -34.85
N THR A 817 20.52 -86.07 -34.80
CA THR A 817 21.00 -86.95 -35.85
C THR A 817 20.20 -86.73 -37.13
N CYS A 818 20.90 -86.67 -38.25
CA CYS A 818 20.32 -86.52 -39.59
C CYS A 818 20.93 -87.55 -40.55
N GLY A 819 20.21 -87.94 -41.59
CA GLY A 819 20.60 -89.05 -42.46
C GLY A 819 20.11 -90.42 -41.97
N SER A 820 20.58 -91.50 -42.61
CA SER A 820 20.16 -92.88 -42.37
C SER A 820 21.37 -93.75 -42.00
N ASP A 821 21.14 -94.81 -41.23
CA ASP A 821 22.14 -95.88 -40.95
C ASP A 821 21.74 -97.19 -41.64
N VAL A 822 21.01 -97.09 -42.76
CA VAL A 822 20.56 -98.22 -43.57
C VAL A 822 21.57 -98.41 -44.71
N GLY A 823 22.03 -99.64 -44.93
CA GLY A 823 23.05 -99.95 -45.93
C GLY A 823 24.42 -99.33 -45.62
N GLU A 824 25.05 -98.73 -46.64
CA GLU A 824 26.34 -98.03 -46.53
C GLU A 824 26.23 -96.56 -46.08
N CYS A 825 25.01 -96.07 -45.85
CA CYS A 825 24.79 -94.72 -45.31
C CYS A 825 25.24 -94.60 -43.85
N LYS A 826 25.66 -93.39 -43.48
CA LYS A 826 25.99 -93.03 -42.09
C LYS A 826 25.20 -91.80 -41.69
N LYS A 827 24.61 -91.83 -40.49
CA LYS A 827 24.04 -90.62 -39.88
C LYS A 827 25.12 -89.57 -39.61
N GLY A 828 24.78 -88.33 -39.90
CA GLY A 828 25.46 -87.13 -39.47
C GLY A 828 24.73 -86.44 -38.33
N THR A 829 25.20 -85.24 -37.96
CA THR A 829 24.57 -84.39 -36.96
C THR A 829 24.24 -83.02 -37.57
N LEU A 830 23.06 -82.48 -37.28
CA LEU A 830 22.67 -81.14 -37.71
C LEU A 830 23.52 -80.09 -36.98
N ALA A 831 24.23 -79.27 -37.74
CA ALA A 831 25.04 -78.17 -37.23
C ALA A 831 24.67 -76.87 -37.96
N CYS A 832 24.60 -75.77 -37.20
CA CYS A 832 24.52 -74.42 -37.76
C CYS A 832 25.91 -74.03 -38.26
N VAL A 833 26.07 -73.82 -39.56
CA VAL A 833 27.35 -73.41 -40.13
C VAL A 833 27.17 -72.35 -41.22
N ASN A 834 28.22 -71.58 -41.44
CA ASN A 834 28.28 -70.61 -42.52
C ASN A 834 28.55 -71.33 -43.86
N VAL A 835 27.60 -71.25 -44.78
CA VAL A 835 27.70 -71.79 -46.14
C VAL A 835 28.21 -70.68 -47.08
N PRO A 836 29.40 -70.82 -47.69
CA PRO A 836 29.95 -69.81 -48.59
C PRO A 836 28.97 -69.49 -49.74
N GLY A 837 28.49 -68.25 -49.79
CA GLY A 837 27.56 -67.76 -50.82
C GLY A 837 26.05 -67.90 -50.48
N SER A 838 25.69 -68.46 -49.31
CA SER A 838 24.28 -68.61 -48.89
C SER A 838 23.99 -68.22 -47.43
N GLY A 839 25.01 -67.84 -46.65
CA GLY A 839 24.85 -67.41 -45.26
C GLY A 839 24.81 -68.57 -44.28
N TYR A 840 24.35 -68.33 -43.05
CA TYR A 840 24.24 -69.35 -42.01
C TYR A 840 23.00 -70.23 -42.25
N ALA A 841 23.18 -71.55 -42.17
CA ALA A 841 22.10 -72.52 -42.34
C ALA A 841 22.35 -73.78 -41.50
N LEU A 842 21.27 -74.45 -41.09
CA LEU A 842 21.33 -75.80 -40.52
C LEU A 842 21.64 -76.81 -41.61
N ILE A 843 22.79 -77.49 -41.54
CA ILE A 843 23.15 -78.55 -42.48
C ILE A 843 23.53 -79.83 -41.74
N CYS A 844 23.35 -80.98 -42.39
CA CYS A 844 23.76 -82.27 -41.87
C CYS A 844 25.27 -82.48 -42.09
N GLN A 845 26.07 -82.41 -41.03
CA GLN A 845 27.51 -82.64 -41.11
C GLN A 845 27.86 -84.10 -40.75
N GLY A 846 28.75 -84.70 -41.54
CA GLY A 846 29.25 -86.06 -41.30
C GLY A 846 28.40 -87.21 -41.85
N SER A 847 27.27 -86.92 -42.52
CA SER A 847 26.45 -87.96 -43.15
C SER A 847 27.05 -88.45 -44.47
N VAL A 848 26.97 -89.75 -44.73
CA VAL A 848 27.17 -90.34 -46.08
C VAL A 848 25.79 -90.61 -46.64
N GLY A 849 25.43 -89.94 -47.74
CA GLY A 849 24.10 -90.02 -48.36
C GLY A 849 23.97 -91.16 -49.39
N PRO A 850 22.74 -91.42 -49.87
CA PRO A 850 22.44 -92.53 -50.77
C PRO A 850 23.11 -92.36 -52.14
N LYS A 851 23.62 -93.45 -52.69
CA LYS A 851 24.19 -93.56 -54.04
C LYS A 851 23.29 -94.44 -54.91
N PRO A 852 23.34 -94.32 -56.24
CA PRO A 852 22.61 -95.24 -57.12
C PRO A 852 23.06 -96.68 -56.92
N GLU A 853 22.11 -97.62 -56.92
CA GLU A 853 22.38 -99.03 -56.68
C GLU A 853 23.26 -99.67 -57.76
N THR A 854 24.11 -100.59 -57.32
CA THR A 854 24.93 -101.42 -58.21
C THR A 854 24.75 -102.87 -57.78
N CYS A 855 24.59 -103.82 -58.72
CA CYS A 855 24.47 -105.25 -58.40
C CYS A 855 25.77 -105.81 -57.78
N ASN A 856 25.99 -105.54 -56.49
CA ASN A 856 27.22 -105.79 -55.74
C ASN A 856 26.93 -106.45 -54.36
N GLY A 857 25.65 -106.64 -54.01
CA GLY A 857 25.22 -107.25 -52.76
C GLY A 857 25.20 -106.29 -51.56
N LEU A 858 25.29 -104.99 -51.79
CA LEU A 858 25.17 -103.92 -50.79
C LEU A 858 23.90 -103.09 -51.06
N ASP A 859 23.51 -102.31 -50.05
CA ASP A 859 22.41 -101.34 -50.12
C ASP A 859 23.07 -99.94 -50.21
N ASP A 860 23.36 -99.53 -51.45
CA ASP A 860 24.05 -98.28 -51.80
C ASP A 860 23.10 -97.07 -51.72
N ASN A 861 21.80 -97.27 -51.96
CA ASN A 861 20.78 -96.21 -51.96
C ASN A 861 20.05 -96.04 -50.62
N CYS A 862 20.36 -96.90 -49.66
CA CYS A 862 19.96 -96.82 -48.26
C CYS A 862 18.44 -96.91 -48.05
N ASP A 863 17.73 -97.61 -48.93
CA ASP A 863 16.28 -97.81 -48.86
C ASP A 863 15.86 -99.08 -48.09
N GLY A 864 16.85 -99.90 -47.68
CA GLY A 864 16.66 -101.12 -46.90
C GLY A 864 16.50 -102.37 -47.74
N GLN A 865 16.64 -102.27 -49.06
CA GLN A 865 16.72 -103.39 -49.98
C GLN A 865 18.12 -103.45 -50.59
N VAL A 866 18.49 -104.64 -51.08
CA VAL A 866 19.80 -104.87 -51.69
C VAL A 866 19.57 -105.19 -53.16
N ASP A 867 20.27 -104.48 -54.04
CA ASP A 867 20.26 -104.66 -55.50
C ASP A 867 18.84 -104.64 -56.14
N GLU A 868 17.90 -103.83 -55.63
CA GLU A 868 16.50 -103.80 -56.07
C GLU A 868 16.28 -102.92 -57.32
N THR A 869 17.13 -101.92 -57.55
CA THR A 869 17.06 -100.98 -58.69
C THR A 869 18.42 -100.66 -59.31
N PHE A 870 19.02 -101.60 -60.06
CA PHE A 870 20.33 -101.40 -60.68
C PHE A 870 20.24 -101.01 -62.18
N PRO A 871 21.20 -100.24 -62.73
CA PRO A 871 21.13 -99.67 -64.08
C PRO A 871 20.89 -100.68 -65.22
N GLU A 872 21.44 -101.89 -65.10
CA GLU A 872 21.35 -102.95 -66.11
C GLU A 872 20.09 -103.83 -65.98
N GLN A 873 19.28 -103.63 -64.94
CA GLN A 873 18.12 -104.46 -64.62
C GLN A 873 17.09 -104.44 -65.76
N GLY A 874 16.79 -105.62 -66.32
CA GLY A 874 15.84 -105.76 -67.41
C GLY A 874 16.39 -105.41 -68.81
N GLN A 875 17.64 -104.98 -68.94
CA GLN A 875 18.29 -104.84 -70.25
C GLN A 875 18.56 -106.22 -70.87
N THR A 876 18.47 -106.33 -72.21
CA THR A 876 18.63 -107.61 -72.92
C THR A 876 20.09 -108.05 -72.96
N CYS A 877 20.38 -109.27 -72.52
CA CYS A 877 21.73 -109.83 -72.42
C CYS A 877 22.11 -110.79 -73.56
N SER A 878 21.21 -111.08 -74.49
CA SER A 878 21.48 -111.85 -75.73
C SER A 878 20.50 -111.47 -76.85
N LYS A 879 20.84 -111.76 -78.12
CA LYS A 879 20.00 -111.49 -79.30
C LYS A 879 19.11 -112.70 -79.65
N ASN A 880 17.93 -112.46 -80.22
CA ASN A 880 17.03 -113.51 -80.75
C ASN A 880 17.41 -113.84 -82.20
N VAL A 881 18.58 -114.44 -82.41
CA VAL A 881 19.11 -114.81 -83.74
C VAL A 881 19.65 -116.23 -83.65
N GLY A 882 19.34 -117.09 -84.62
CA GLY A 882 19.66 -118.51 -84.57
C GLY A 882 18.91 -119.26 -83.45
N GLU A 883 19.62 -120.16 -82.75
CA GLU A 883 19.11 -120.88 -81.57
C GLU A 883 19.25 -120.06 -80.26
N CYS A 884 19.84 -118.86 -80.31
CA CYS A 884 19.84 -117.97 -79.15
C CYS A 884 18.45 -117.40 -78.89
N LYS A 885 18.00 -117.61 -77.65
CA LYS A 885 16.86 -116.90 -77.08
C LYS A 885 17.39 -115.73 -76.28
N GLY A 886 16.78 -114.57 -76.48
CA GLY A 886 17.06 -113.35 -75.72
C GLY A 886 16.67 -113.54 -74.25
N GLY A 887 17.58 -113.16 -73.36
CA GLY A 887 17.34 -113.07 -71.92
C GLY A 887 17.49 -111.63 -71.42
N ASN A 888 17.16 -111.42 -70.14
CA ASN A 888 17.34 -110.12 -69.49
C ASN A 888 18.37 -110.24 -68.35
N TYR A 889 19.17 -109.19 -68.14
CA TYR A 889 20.04 -109.10 -66.98
C TYR A 889 19.22 -109.05 -65.69
N ALA A 890 19.57 -109.94 -64.76
CA ALA A 890 19.02 -110.04 -63.41
C ALA A 890 20.19 -110.12 -62.41
N CYS A 891 19.99 -109.63 -61.19
CA CYS A 891 20.98 -109.76 -60.13
C CYS A 891 20.67 -111.01 -59.30
N GLU A 892 21.62 -111.95 -59.21
CA GLU A 892 21.51 -113.13 -58.35
C GLU A 892 22.73 -113.24 -57.45
N ALA A 893 22.49 -113.18 -56.14
CA ALA A 893 23.52 -113.24 -55.09
C ALA A 893 24.68 -112.22 -55.31
N GLY A 894 24.32 -110.97 -55.62
CA GLY A 894 25.29 -109.87 -55.80
C GLY A 894 26.11 -109.96 -57.09
N LYS A 895 25.61 -110.68 -58.11
CA LYS A 895 26.25 -110.81 -59.42
C LYS A 895 25.24 -110.68 -60.56
N LEU A 896 25.62 -109.94 -61.59
CA LEU A 896 24.81 -109.75 -62.80
C LEU A 896 24.79 -111.04 -63.65
N VAL A 897 23.61 -111.63 -63.84
CA VAL A 897 23.40 -112.88 -64.59
C VAL A 897 22.37 -112.69 -65.71
N CYS A 898 22.53 -113.43 -66.82
CA CYS A 898 21.59 -113.38 -67.95
C CYS A 898 20.49 -114.43 -67.76
N LYS A 899 19.28 -114.01 -67.35
CA LYS A 899 18.18 -114.93 -67.04
C LYS A 899 17.26 -115.14 -68.26
N GLY A 900 17.01 -116.41 -68.57
CA GLY A 900 16.11 -116.82 -69.66
C GLY A 900 16.70 -116.76 -71.07
N GLY A 901 17.96 -116.35 -71.22
CA GLY A 901 18.65 -116.34 -72.49
C GLY A 901 19.66 -117.47 -72.64
N THR A 902 19.87 -117.95 -73.86
CA THR A 902 21.00 -118.82 -74.21
C THR A 902 22.15 -117.93 -74.67
N THR A 903 23.31 -118.04 -74.01
CA THR A 903 24.53 -117.30 -74.38
C THR A 903 25.17 -117.93 -75.61
N PRO A 904 25.65 -117.14 -76.59
CA PRO A 904 26.33 -117.64 -77.79
C PRO A 904 27.36 -118.71 -77.44
N GLN A 905 27.31 -119.85 -78.13
CA GLN A 905 28.36 -120.86 -78.06
C GLN A 905 29.15 -120.84 -79.37
N PRO A 906 30.42 -121.29 -79.39
CA PRO A 906 31.14 -121.43 -80.65
C PRO A 906 30.40 -122.34 -81.63
N GLU A 907 30.41 -121.99 -82.92
CA GLU A 907 29.69 -122.72 -83.97
C GLU A 907 30.04 -124.22 -84.02
N ILE A 908 29.02 -125.04 -84.27
CA ILE A 908 29.12 -126.50 -84.42
C ILE A 908 28.36 -126.83 -85.71
N CYS A 909 28.97 -127.60 -86.61
CA CYS A 909 28.44 -127.91 -87.94
C CYS A 909 27.22 -128.86 -87.88
N ASP A 910 26.12 -128.40 -87.32
CA ASP A 910 24.88 -129.15 -87.11
C ASP A 910 23.67 -128.55 -87.85
N GLY A 911 23.92 -127.54 -88.70
CA GLY A 911 22.88 -126.88 -89.48
C GLY A 911 22.08 -125.85 -88.67
N LEU A 912 22.58 -125.45 -87.49
CA LEU A 912 22.01 -124.42 -86.63
C LEU A 912 23.02 -123.25 -86.49
N ASP A 913 22.51 -122.06 -86.13
CA ASP A 913 23.32 -120.85 -85.87
C ASP A 913 23.53 -120.77 -84.34
N ASN A 914 24.68 -121.30 -83.89
CA ASN A 914 24.99 -121.55 -82.48
C ASN A 914 25.72 -120.36 -81.81
N ASP A 915 26.40 -119.53 -82.60
CA ASP A 915 27.05 -118.30 -82.14
C ASP A 915 26.16 -117.05 -82.31
N CYS A 916 25.00 -117.23 -82.94
CA CYS A 916 23.89 -116.29 -82.96
C CYS A 916 24.24 -114.99 -83.69
N ASN A 917 25.11 -115.09 -84.69
CA ASN A 917 25.53 -113.99 -85.55
C ASN A 917 24.61 -113.81 -86.77
N GLY A 918 23.70 -114.76 -87.04
CA GLY A 918 22.73 -114.72 -88.14
C GLY A 918 23.12 -115.54 -89.37
N ALA A 919 24.21 -116.30 -89.32
CA ALA A 919 24.64 -117.21 -90.36
C ALA A 919 24.76 -118.64 -89.80
N ILE A 920 24.14 -119.61 -90.50
CA ILE A 920 24.21 -121.02 -90.12
C ILE A 920 25.58 -121.58 -90.55
N ASP A 921 26.30 -122.21 -89.63
CA ASP A 921 27.57 -122.91 -89.85
C ASP A 921 28.70 -122.06 -90.51
N ASP A 922 28.82 -120.76 -90.18
CA ASP A 922 29.84 -119.85 -90.74
C ASP A 922 31.23 -119.97 -90.05
N GLY A 923 31.42 -121.03 -89.27
CA GLY A 923 32.69 -121.48 -88.71
C GLY A 923 33.34 -122.59 -89.54
N LEU A 924 34.63 -122.88 -89.34
CA LEU A 924 35.40 -123.84 -90.16
C LEU A 924 34.85 -125.28 -90.10
N CYS A 925 33.88 -125.61 -90.96
CA CYS A 925 33.41 -126.95 -91.24
C CYS A 925 34.26 -127.58 -92.36
N TYR A 926 35.21 -128.45 -92.00
CA TYR A 926 35.99 -129.21 -92.98
C TYR A 926 35.18 -130.44 -93.44
N ASP A 927 34.73 -130.41 -94.71
CA ASP A 927 34.38 -131.60 -95.48
C ASP A 927 35.48 -131.82 -96.53
N GLY A 928 35.82 -133.09 -96.79
CA GLY A 928 36.94 -133.51 -97.63
C GLY A 928 36.91 -133.03 -99.08
#